data_AF-A0A7V8E3T3-F1
#
_entry.id   AF-A0A7V8E3T3-F1
#
_cell.length_a   1.000
_cell.length_b   1.000
_cell.length_c   1.000
_cell.angle_alpha   90.00
_cell.angle_beta   90.00
_cell.angle_gamma   90.00
#
_symmetry.space_group_name_H-M   'P 1'
#
loop_
_entity.id
_entity.type
_entity.pdbx_description
1 polymer ?
#
loop_
_entity_poly.entity_id
_entity_poly.type
_entity_poly.pdbx_seq_one_letter_code
_entity_poly.pdbx_strand_id
1 'polypeptide(L)'
;MPKPADPLSDTLYDMPTLNRLFFASSILLIAVTVWMTWQDYDRNWKHYQRDFNELALKRAEKERAALQSGLDANPELKQLRAAFDKAQVTVKANQDKIDKLEEEREKNRGPLEKTYQKFQFDKSEADTYKFRAEKASVDFEHAKTHATELEGKDGAAHAKAELPGLEKDLKAAWERFTAKDTETVEAKKVWENHVAIDAKFGKDIDEILKESTEIQKKIAKLEFDLTAKQRQIAKLEPDFRKDILNAPGMDFVAPTEKIEQNILPQFLEDVNFSTVFKIDRCTTCHLAIDKKGWTDKELDGTPFRSHPNLELYVGDGSPHPMSSFGCTICHNGQGRSVDFIYAAHTPKDAKQEEVWKEKYSWEPVAHYDTPMLPTPHAEASCTKCHSTQHRVTMADKLNHGKQVLETVGCYGCHPIAGTEDLRKPGPSLYGLKYKVTRDWAYNWISDPTQFRPTTKMPRPFYLSPALSDKERADVEKRNQVMVMGLVEFLWENENLPEVDKKGYPAPPAGDAAKGKVLVNAVGCIACHVVDKYGEKGTEYRSFGPNLAGVGSKLNPGWTFAWLKDPSKYFHATNMPNLRLSDKEAADATAYLMTLKHPDKFEERKTPELDDTLMKVLDGTIIDFKKGQMSMAQAADQTGKLSQKDKLLWLGEKAVNQMGCFGCHDIKTFEKTKKIGAELTGSNSTGTKDITKFDFGFRHELQHGHHPLPNDKINWVRAKLAEPRTFDGGRIVAYEDRLRMPKFNLTTRCSCAACRTRKP
;
A
#
# COMPACT_ATOMS: atom_id res chain seq x y z
N MET A 1 36.75 -71.87 -55.07
CA MET A 1 35.61 -71.21 -54.40
C MET A 1 36.06 -69.83 -53.96
N PRO A 2 35.32 -68.75 -54.27
CA PRO A 2 35.65 -67.40 -53.78
C PRO A 2 35.50 -67.37 -52.25
N LYS A 3 36.32 -66.57 -51.56
CA LYS A 3 36.14 -66.28 -50.13
C LYS A 3 34.71 -65.76 -49.90
N PRO A 4 33.98 -66.22 -48.87
CA PRO A 4 32.70 -65.62 -48.51
C PRO A 4 32.94 -64.14 -48.22
N ALA A 5 32.13 -63.27 -48.83
CA ALA A 5 32.13 -61.85 -48.56
C ALA A 5 31.91 -61.63 -47.06
N ASP A 6 32.72 -60.75 -46.47
CA ASP A 6 32.58 -60.36 -45.07
C ASP A 6 31.20 -59.71 -44.90
N PRO A 7 30.30 -60.24 -44.06
CA PRO A 7 28.96 -59.69 -43.87
C PRO A 7 28.96 -58.25 -43.32
N LEU A 8 30.13 -57.69 -42.97
CA LEU A 8 30.32 -56.29 -42.61
C LEU A 8 30.67 -55.37 -43.81
N SER A 9 30.85 -55.89 -45.03
CA SER A 9 31.23 -55.07 -46.20
C SER A 9 30.06 -54.41 -46.94
N ASP A 10 28.81 -54.71 -46.58
CA ASP A 10 27.59 -54.20 -47.25
C ASP A 10 26.88 -53.10 -46.43
N THR A 11 27.61 -52.32 -45.64
CA THR A 11 27.06 -51.11 -45.02
C THR A 11 27.21 -49.93 -45.98
N LEU A 12 26.13 -49.17 -46.19
CA LEU A 12 26.12 -47.99 -47.07
C LEU A 12 27.16 -46.90 -46.68
N TYR A 13 27.74 -47.00 -45.47
CA TYR A 13 28.70 -46.08 -44.88
C TYR A 13 29.87 -46.82 -44.22
N ASP A 14 31.01 -46.14 -44.10
CA ASP A 14 32.20 -46.64 -43.39
C ASP A 14 31.98 -46.68 -41.86
N MET A 15 31.76 -47.88 -41.32
CA MET A 15 31.34 -48.09 -39.92
C MET A 15 32.33 -47.56 -38.86
N PRO A 16 33.66 -47.73 -38.98
CA PRO A 16 34.62 -47.11 -38.08
C PRO A 16 34.55 -45.57 -38.04
N THR A 17 34.37 -44.93 -39.19
CA THR A 17 34.23 -43.47 -39.26
C THR A 17 32.90 -43.02 -38.67
N LEU A 18 31.80 -43.73 -38.97
CA LEU A 18 30.49 -43.46 -38.40
C LEU A 18 30.49 -43.61 -36.86
N ASN A 19 31.12 -44.65 -36.33
CA ASN A 19 31.24 -44.86 -34.88
C ASN A 19 32.05 -43.75 -34.19
N ARG A 20 33.15 -43.27 -34.80
CA ARG A 20 33.94 -42.14 -34.29
C ARG A 20 33.12 -40.84 -34.31
N LEU A 21 32.38 -40.60 -35.39
CA LEU A 21 31.52 -39.43 -35.52
C LEU A 21 30.38 -39.47 -34.49
N PHE A 22 29.74 -40.62 -34.32
CA PHE A 22 28.67 -40.84 -33.33
C PHE A 22 29.19 -40.68 -31.90
N PHE A 23 30.39 -41.20 -31.59
CA PHE A 23 31.02 -41.01 -30.29
C PHE A 23 31.32 -39.53 -30.03
N ALA A 24 31.89 -38.83 -31.00
CA ALA A 24 32.19 -37.40 -30.88
C ALA A 24 30.91 -36.55 -30.75
N SER A 25 29.87 -36.82 -31.54
CA SER A 25 28.59 -36.11 -31.46
C SER A 25 27.84 -36.42 -30.17
N SER A 26 27.94 -37.64 -29.64
CA SER A 26 27.37 -38.01 -28.34
C SER A 26 28.07 -37.29 -27.19
N ILE A 27 29.41 -37.19 -27.22
CA ILE A 27 30.16 -36.39 -26.23
C ILE A 27 29.78 -34.91 -26.33
N LEU A 28 29.69 -34.36 -27.54
CA LEU A 28 29.29 -32.98 -27.74
C LEU A 28 27.87 -32.73 -27.21
N LEU A 29 26.93 -33.64 -27.49
CA LEU A 29 25.57 -33.55 -26.97
C LEU A 29 25.56 -33.55 -25.45
N ILE A 30 26.28 -34.48 -24.81
CA ILE A 30 26.40 -34.53 -23.34
C ILE A 30 26.97 -33.21 -22.80
N ALA A 31 28.05 -32.70 -23.40
CA ALA A 31 28.67 -31.46 -22.97
C ALA A 31 27.70 -30.26 -23.08
N VAL A 32 26.95 -30.16 -24.19
CA VAL A 32 25.95 -29.11 -24.40
C VAL A 32 24.77 -29.27 -23.42
N THR A 33 24.28 -30.49 -23.20
CA THR A 33 23.20 -30.74 -22.23
C THR A 33 23.62 -30.39 -20.81
N VAL A 34 24.84 -30.77 -20.40
CA VAL A 34 25.39 -30.40 -19.09
C VAL A 34 25.52 -28.88 -18.98
N TRP A 35 26.02 -28.22 -20.02
CA TRP A 35 26.16 -26.77 -20.05
C TRP A 35 24.80 -26.05 -19.96
N MET A 36 23.80 -26.46 -20.75
CA MET A 36 22.45 -25.92 -20.69
C MET A 36 21.80 -26.13 -19.32
N THR A 37 21.95 -27.33 -18.74
CA THR A 37 21.44 -27.64 -17.41
C THR A 37 22.10 -26.75 -16.36
N TRP A 38 23.41 -26.56 -16.44
CA TRP A 38 24.14 -25.67 -15.54
C TRP A 38 23.69 -24.20 -15.70
N GLN A 39 23.46 -23.76 -16.93
CA GLN A 39 23.01 -22.41 -17.22
C GLN A 39 21.59 -22.13 -16.68
N ASP A 40 20.65 -23.07 -16.82
CA ASP A 40 19.30 -22.92 -16.22
C ASP A 40 19.32 -23.04 -14.69
N TYR A 41 20.26 -23.83 -14.16
CA TYR A 41 20.46 -24.01 -12.74
C TYR A 41 21.06 -22.77 -12.05
N ASP A 42 22.07 -22.12 -12.65
CA ASP A 42 22.79 -20.97 -12.09
C ASP A 42 22.00 -19.66 -12.24
N ARG A 43 20.86 -19.59 -11.55
CA ARG A 43 19.98 -18.42 -11.56
C ARG A 43 20.52 -17.30 -10.66
N ASN A 44 20.39 -16.05 -11.13
CA ASN A 44 20.85 -14.83 -10.47
C ASN A 44 20.53 -14.74 -8.96
N TRP A 45 19.36 -15.21 -8.52
CA TRP A 45 18.95 -15.15 -7.11
C TRP A 45 19.87 -15.93 -6.16
N LYS A 46 20.53 -17.01 -6.63
CA LYS A 46 21.45 -17.82 -5.82
C LYS A 46 22.69 -17.02 -5.42
N HIS A 47 23.18 -16.16 -6.31
CA HIS A 47 24.35 -15.31 -6.04
C HIS A 47 24.05 -14.34 -4.88
N TYR A 48 22.86 -13.75 -4.85
CA TYR A 48 22.45 -12.91 -3.72
C TYR A 48 22.41 -13.67 -2.38
N GLN A 49 21.99 -14.93 -2.36
CA GLN A 49 22.01 -15.75 -1.15
C GLN A 49 23.43 -16.09 -0.70
N ARG A 50 24.31 -16.46 -1.64
CA ARG A 50 25.72 -16.73 -1.36
C ARG A 50 26.43 -15.50 -0.81
N ASP A 51 26.28 -14.36 -1.47
CA ASP A 51 26.84 -13.07 -1.05
C ASP A 51 26.36 -12.68 0.36
N PHE A 52 25.06 -12.84 0.63
CA PHE A 52 24.50 -12.57 1.95
C PHE A 52 25.03 -13.53 3.00
N ASN A 53 25.15 -14.83 2.69
CA ASN A 53 25.68 -15.83 3.62
C ASN A 53 27.14 -15.55 3.97
N GLU A 54 27.96 -15.14 2.99
CA GLU A 54 29.35 -14.72 3.24
C GLU A 54 29.40 -13.49 4.16
N LEU A 55 28.57 -12.48 3.89
CA LEU A 55 28.47 -11.28 4.72
C LEU A 55 27.98 -11.59 6.14
N ALA A 56 26.97 -12.46 6.27
CA ALA A 56 26.43 -12.93 7.53
C ALA A 56 27.46 -13.73 8.32
N LEU A 57 28.26 -14.56 7.66
CA LEU A 57 29.34 -15.31 8.27
C LEU A 57 30.40 -14.36 8.84
N LYS A 58 30.92 -13.42 8.04
CA LYS A 58 31.91 -12.42 8.49
C LYS A 58 31.42 -11.65 9.72
N ARG A 59 30.15 -11.23 9.70
CA ARG A 59 29.53 -10.54 10.83
C ARG A 59 29.40 -11.45 12.05
N ALA A 60 28.92 -12.67 11.87
CA ALA A 60 28.75 -13.62 12.96
C ALA A 60 30.10 -14.00 13.61
N GLU A 61 31.17 -14.13 12.82
CA GLU A 61 32.53 -14.36 13.33
C GLU A 61 33.05 -13.20 14.16
N LYS A 62 32.82 -11.95 13.72
CA LYS A 62 33.16 -10.75 14.48
C LYS A 62 32.41 -10.69 15.80
N GLU A 63 31.11 -10.98 15.79
CA GLU A 63 30.28 -11.05 17.00
C GLU A 63 30.74 -12.19 17.93
N ARG A 64 31.06 -13.37 17.39
CA ARG A 64 31.64 -14.49 18.15
C ARG A 64 32.96 -14.08 18.82
N ALA A 65 33.86 -13.43 18.09
CA ALA A 65 35.15 -12.99 18.63
C ALA A 65 34.98 -11.98 19.78
N ALA A 66 34.02 -11.07 19.67
CA ALA A 66 33.68 -10.13 20.73
C ALA A 66 33.10 -10.86 21.97
N LEU A 67 32.16 -11.80 21.78
CA LEU A 67 31.60 -12.62 22.86
C LEU A 67 32.67 -13.47 23.55
N GLN A 68 33.53 -14.13 22.78
CA GLN A 68 34.64 -14.93 23.27
C GLN A 68 35.58 -14.10 24.14
N SER A 69 36.01 -12.93 23.64
CA SER A 69 36.89 -12.02 24.38
C SER A 69 36.25 -11.55 25.69
N GLY A 70 34.94 -11.27 25.68
CA GLY A 70 34.18 -10.91 26.87
C GLY A 70 34.11 -12.03 27.90
N LEU A 71 33.93 -13.28 27.46
CA LEU A 71 33.92 -14.47 28.33
C LEU A 71 35.32 -14.78 28.89
N ASP A 72 36.37 -14.65 28.08
CA ASP A 72 37.76 -14.89 28.53
C ASP A 72 38.23 -13.87 29.56
N ALA A 73 37.67 -12.66 29.54
CA ALA A 73 37.88 -11.63 30.55
C ALA A 73 36.99 -11.79 31.79
N ASN A 74 35.96 -12.66 31.77
CA ASN A 74 34.98 -12.78 32.84
C ASN A 74 35.58 -13.51 34.08
N PRO A 75 35.72 -12.83 35.23
CA PRO A 75 36.30 -13.43 36.44
C PRO A 75 35.40 -14.53 37.04
N GLU A 76 34.08 -14.40 36.94
CA GLU A 76 33.13 -15.40 37.43
C GLU A 76 33.26 -16.71 36.65
N LEU A 77 33.39 -16.64 35.31
CA LEU A 77 33.59 -17.82 34.47
C LEU A 77 34.89 -18.56 34.82
N LYS A 78 35.98 -17.81 35.09
CA LYS A 78 37.25 -18.41 35.53
C LYS A 78 37.12 -19.13 36.87
N GLN A 79 36.42 -18.53 37.83
CA GLN A 79 36.16 -19.16 39.12
C GLN A 79 35.28 -20.41 38.97
N LEU A 80 34.22 -20.36 38.16
CA LEU A 80 33.35 -21.49 37.91
C LEU A 80 34.08 -22.64 37.20
N ARG A 81 34.96 -22.35 36.23
CA ARG A 81 35.80 -23.38 35.57
C ARG A 81 36.75 -24.05 36.56
N ALA A 82 37.43 -23.28 37.42
CA ALA A 82 38.29 -23.84 38.45
C ALA A 82 37.50 -24.68 39.50
N ALA A 83 36.30 -24.24 39.86
CA ALA A 83 35.41 -25.00 40.74
C ALA A 83 34.90 -26.28 40.07
N PHE A 84 34.61 -26.24 38.77
CA PHE A 84 34.22 -27.41 37.98
C PHE A 84 35.36 -28.44 37.90
N ASP A 85 36.58 -28.01 37.62
CA ASP A 85 37.76 -28.89 37.59
C ASP A 85 37.97 -29.58 38.95
N LYS A 86 37.77 -28.85 40.05
CA LYS A 86 37.80 -29.42 41.41
C LYS A 86 36.67 -30.44 41.63
N ALA A 87 35.44 -30.12 41.23
CA ALA A 87 34.30 -31.04 41.34
C ALA A 87 34.51 -32.30 40.47
N GLN A 88 35.13 -32.18 39.29
CA GLN A 88 35.49 -33.31 38.43
C GLN A 88 36.49 -34.26 39.07
N VAL A 89 37.41 -33.78 39.92
CA VAL A 89 38.30 -34.66 40.70
C VAL A 89 37.48 -35.55 41.64
N THR A 90 36.46 -35.00 42.29
CA THR A 90 35.54 -35.76 43.15
C THR A 90 34.74 -36.79 42.35
N VAL A 91 34.26 -36.44 41.15
CA VAL A 91 33.57 -37.37 40.26
C VAL A 91 34.51 -38.51 39.84
N LYS A 92 35.72 -38.20 39.38
CA LYS A 92 36.73 -39.21 38.99
C LYS A 92 37.12 -40.13 40.14
N ALA A 93 37.23 -39.59 41.36
CA ALA A 93 37.51 -40.39 42.56
C ALA A 93 36.37 -41.37 42.90
N ASN A 94 35.15 -41.10 42.44
CA ASN A 94 33.99 -41.96 42.62
C ASN A 94 33.61 -42.73 41.34
N GLN A 95 34.45 -42.74 40.30
CA GLN A 95 34.12 -43.35 39.00
C GLN A 95 33.77 -44.84 39.13
N ASP A 96 34.59 -45.62 39.86
CA ASP A 96 34.31 -47.04 40.11
C ASP A 96 32.96 -47.28 40.81
N LYS A 97 32.49 -46.32 41.61
CA LYS A 97 31.20 -46.38 42.30
C LYS A 97 30.06 -46.05 41.34
N ILE A 98 30.25 -45.05 40.48
CA ILE A 98 29.29 -44.69 39.42
C ILE A 98 29.14 -45.88 38.47
N ASP A 99 30.24 -46.45 37.97
CA ASP A 99 30.23 -47.58 37.03
C ASP A 99 29.48 -48.79 37.61
N LYS A 100 29.69 -49.09 38.91
CA LYS A 100 28.94 -50.16 39.60
C LYS A 100 27.44 -49.86 39.72
N LEU A 101 27.07 -48.62 40.05
CA LEU A 101 25.66 -48.22 40.13
C LEU A 101 25.00 -48.26 38.74
N GLU A 102 25.70 -47.87 37.69
CA GLU A 102 25.24 -47.97 36.30
C GLU A 102 25.09 -49.43 35.86
N GLU A 103 26.02 -50.31 36.24
CA GLU A 103 25.92 -51.75 35.98
C GLU A 103 24.66 -52.35 36.63
N GLU A 104 24.37 -51.99 37.88
CA GLU A 104 23.15 -52.43 38.58
C GLU A 104 21.87 -51.88 37.94
N ARG A 105 21.89 -50.64 37.42
CA ARG A 105 20.78 -50.10 36.63
C ARG A 105 20.60 -50.85 35.32
N GLU A 106 21.68 -51.17 34.61
CA GLU A 106 21.59 -51.91 33.35
C GLU A 106 21.07 -53.35 33.58
N LYS A 107 21.47 -54.00 34.67
CA LYS A 107 20.88 -55.29 35.10
C LYS A 107 19.39 -55.18 35.38
N ASN A 108 18.92 -54.06 35.93
CA ASN A 108 17.51 -53.81 36.22
C ASN A 108 16.69 -53.41 34.98
N ARG A 109 17.35 -52.97 33.89
CA ARG A 109 16.69 -52.46 32.68
C ARG A 109 15.82 -53.50 31.96
N GLY A 110 16.37 -54.70 31.75
CA GLY A 110 15.64 -55.80 31.11
C GLY A 110 14.38 -56.22 31.90
N PRO A 111 14.51 -56.49 33.21
CA PRO A 111 13.36 -56.74 34.10
C PRO A 111 12.33 -55.61 34.14
N LEU A 112 12.78 -54.35 34.21
CA LEU A 112 11.90 -53.18 34.21
C LEU A 112 11.03 -53.11 32.95
N GLU A 113 11.64 -53.25 31.77
CA GLU A 113 10.92 -53.22 30.50
C GLU A 113 9.94 -54.40 30.37
N LYS A 114 10.39 -55.61 30.75
CA LYS A 114 9.55 -56.81 30.71
C LYS A 114 8.33 -56.71 31.63
N THR A 115 8.51 -56.19 32.84
CA THR A 115 7.42 -56.02 33.82
C THR A 115 6.47 -54.89 33.43
N TYR A 116 6.98 -53.82 32.81
CA TYR A 116 6.17 -52.77 32.21
C TYR A 116 5.29 -53.29 31.08
N GLN A 117 5.86 -54.05 30.13
CA GLN A 117 5.09 -54.66 29.04
C GLN A 117 3.99 -55.58 29.58
N LYS A 118 4.31 -56.44 30.56
CA LYS A 118 3.33 -57.29 31.22
C LYS A 118 2.19 -56.48 31.84
N PHE A 119 2.51 -55.44 32.62
CA PHE A 119 1.50 -54.55 33.20
C PHE A 119 0.60 -53.91 32.13
N GLN A 120 1.17 -53.45 31.02
CA GLN A 120 0.39 -52.86 29.92
C GLN A 120 -0.52 -53.87 29.22
N PHE A 121 -0.05 -55.10 28.98
CA PHE A 121 -0.88 -56.17 28.43
C PHE A 121 -2.02 -56.54 29.39
N ASP A 122 -1.71 -56.75 30.67
CA ASP A 122 -2.72 -57.11 31.68
C ASP A 122 -3.76 -56.00 31.83
N LYS A 123 -3.34 -54.73 31.82
CA LYS A 123 -4.23 -53.56 31.84
C LYS A 123 -5.14 -53.51 30.62
N SER A 124 -4.60 -53.71 29.42
CA SER A 124 -5.41 -53.71 28.19
C SER A 124 -6.47 -54.83 28.19
N GLU A 125 -6.12 -56.00 28.74
CA GLU A 125 -7.08 -57.10 28.92
C GLU A 125 -8.13 -56.75 29.99
N ALA A 126 -7.72 -56.19 31.13
CA ALA A 126 -8.64 -55.76 32.18
C ALA A 126 -9.64 -54.71 31.68
N ASP A 127 -9.19 -53.72 30.90
CA ASP A 127 -10.05 -52.72 30.27
C ASP A 127 -11.07 -53.36 29.30
N THR A 128 -10.65 -54.41 28.56
CA THR A 128 -11.54 -55.18 27.68
C THR A 128 -12.60 -55.93 28.49
N TYR A 129 -12.23 -56.58 29.60
CA TYR A 129 -13.18 -57.27 30.48
C TYR A 129 -14.12 -56.28 31.17
N LYS A 130 -13.62 -55.12 31.60
CA LYS A 130 -14.41 -54.04 32.17
C LYS A 130 -15.48 -53.56 31.19
N PHE A 131 -15.10 -53.26 29.96
CA PHE A 131 -16.04 -52.85 28.92
C PHE A 131 -17.14 -53.90 28.69
N ARG A 132 -16.78 -55.19 28.67
CA ARG A 132 -17.75 -56.28 28.55
C ARG A 132 -18.70 -56.36 29.74
N ALA A 133 -18.20 -56.14 30.96
CA ALA A 133 -19.01 -56.12 32.17
C ALA A 133 -19.95 -54.91 32.24
N GLU A 134 -19.46 -53.72 31.85
CA GLU A 134 -20.27 -52.50 31.73
C GLU A 134 -21.36 -52.67 30.66
N LYS A 135 -21.02 -53.23 29.49
CA LYS A 135 -22.00 -53.56 28.45
C LYS A 135 -23.06 -54.54 28.97
N ALA A 136 -22.65 -55.63 29.62
CA ALA A 136 -23.59 -56.58 30.21
C ALA A 136 -24.48 -55.93 31.29
N SER A 137 -23.96 -54.93 32.02
CA SER A 137 -24.73 -54.17 33.01
C SER A 137 -25.82 -53.35 32.34
N VAL A 138 -25.49 -52.70 31.22
CA VAL A 138 -26.44 -51.92 30.41
C VAL A 138 -27.48 -52.84 29.76
N ASP A 139 -27.06 -53.96 29.15
CA ASP A 139 -27.95 -54.92 28.51
C ASP A 139 -28.94 -55.51 29.53
N PHE A 140 -28.48 -55.84 30.75
CA PHE A 140 -29.33 -56.32 31.83
C PHE A 140 -30.34 -55.26 32.31
N GLU A 141 -29.92 -54.02 32.56
CA GLU A 141 -30.83 -52.96 32.99
C GLU A 141 -31.84 -52.56 31.90
N HIS A 142 -31.44 -52.59 30.62
CA HIS A 142 -32.36 -52.38 29.50
C HIS A 142 -33.38 -53.53 29.43
N ALA A 143 -32.96 -54.79 29.48
CA ALA A 143 -33.87 -55.94 29.48
C ALA A 143 -34.84 -55.90 30.66
N LYS A 144 -34.37 -55.49 31.85
CA LYS A 144 -35.19 -55.33 33.06
C LYS A 144 -36.21 -54.21 32.94
N THR A 145 -35.82 -53.07 32.38
CA THR A 145 -36.73 -51.96 32.09
C THR A 145 -37.78 -52.38 31.07
N HIS A 146 -37.36 -53.02 29.97
CA HIS A 146 -38.26 -53.53 28.94
C HIS A 146 -39.26 -54.57 29.49
N ALA A 147 -38.79 -55.50 30.32
CA ALA A 147 -39.64 -56.48 30.99
C ALA A 147 -40.69 -55.81 31.92
N THR A 148 -40.36 -54.64 32.49
CA THR A 148 -41.27 -53.84 33.31
C THR A 148 -42.29 -53.09 32.44
N GLU A 149 -41.88 -52.49 31.33
CA GLU A 149 -42.76 -51.77 30.38
C GLU A 149 -43.78 -52.68 29.66
N LEU A 150 -43.43 -53.96 29.51
CA LEU A 150 -44.29 -55.00 28.94
C LEU A 150 -45.27 -55.61 29.95
N GLU A 151 -45.22 -55.26 31.24
CA GLU A 151 -46.15 -55.83 32.23
C GLU A 151 -47.61 -55.65 31.82
N GLY A 152 -48.36 -56.76 31.76
CA GLY A 152 -49.76 -56.78 31.32
C GLY A 152 -49.97 -56.80 29.81
N LYS A 153 -48.91 -56.86 29.00
CA LYS A 153 -48.95 -56.95 27.52
C LYS A 153 -48.39 -58.29 27.02
N ASP A 154 -48.72 -58.65 25.78
CA ASP A 154 -48.17 -59.84 25.13
C ASP A 154 -46.64 -59.73 24.99
N GLY A 155 -45.93 -60.80 25.38
CA GLY A 155 -44.45 -60.85 25.40
C GLY A 155 -43.80 -60.68 26.79
N ALA A 156 -44.54 -60.25 27.82
CA ALA A 156 -44.01 -60.03 29.17
C ALA A 156 -43.35 -61.28 29.80
N ALA A 157 -43.94 -62.46 29.57
CA ALA A 157 -43.42 -63.72 30.09
C ALA A 157 -42.07 -64.12 29.45
N HIS A 158 -41.89 -63.80 28.16
CA HIS A 158 -40.63 -64.05 27.45
C HIS A 158 -39.52 -63.11 27.94
N ALA A 159 -39.81 -61.81 28.04
CA ALA A 159 -38.84 -60.83 28.53
C ALA A 159 -38.39 -61.13 29.98
N LYS A 160 -39.29 -61.58 30.87
CA LYS A 160 -38.93 -62.02 32.22
C LYS A 160 -38.12 -63.31 32.25
N ALA A 161 -38.30 -64.21 31.28
CA ALA A 161 -37.56 -65.48 31.21
C ALA A 161 -36.09 -65.31 30.79
N GLU A 162 -35.74 -64.21 30.09
CA GLU A 162 -34.37 -63.91 29.66
C GLU A 162 -33.50 -63.28 30.77
N LEU A 163 -34.12 -62.60 31.76
CA LEU A 163 -33.41 -61.89 32.83
C LEU A 163 -32.44 -62.76 33.65
N PRO A 164 -32.78 -64.00 34.08
CA PRO A 164 -31.85 -64.84 34.84
C PRO A 164 -30.60 -65.23 34.04
N GLY A 165 -30.73 -65.35 32.70
CA GLY A 165 -29.60 -65.62 31.82
C GLY A 165 -28.65 -64.42 31.74
N LEU A 166 -29.21 -63.23 31.53
CA LEU A 166 -28.45 -61.97 31.50
C LEU A 166 -27.81 -61.62 32.84
N GLU A 167 -28.50 -61.88 33.97
CA GLU A 167 -27.93 -61.69 35.32
C GLU A 167 -26.71 -62.60 35.56
N LYS A 168 -26.80 -63.86 35.10
CA LYS A 168 -25.69 -64.80 35.17
C LYS A 168 -24.50 -64.33 34.31
N ASP A 169 -24.76 -63.85 33.10
CA ASP A 169 -23.72 -63.35 32.19
C ASP A 169 -23.07 -62.06 32.72
N LEU A 170 -23.86 -61.16 33.31
CA LEU A 170 -23.38 -59.97 34.01
C LEU A 170 -22.44 -60.35 35.16
N LYS A 171 -22.86 -61.27 36.03
CA LYS A 171 -22.06 -61.74 37.16
C LYS A 171 -20.74 -62.36 36.68
N ALA A 172 -20.81 -63.23 35.66
CA ALA A 172 -19.62 -63.84 35.07
C ALA A 172 -18.67 -62.81 34.43
N ALA A 173 -19.20 -61.74 33.83
CA ALA A 173 -18.39 -60.67 33.25
C ALA A 173 -17.66 -59.85 34.33
N TRP A 174 -18.33 -59.50 35.43
CA TRP A 174 -17.70 -58.81 36.57
C TRP A 174 -16.70 -59.69 37.32
N GLU A 175 -16.95 -60.99 37.47
CA GLU A 175 -15.99 -61.94 38.06
C GLU A 175 -14.70 -62.03 37.21
N ARG A 176 -14.84 -62.10 35.88
CA ARG A 176 -13.69 -62.09 34.96
C ARG A 176 -12.90 -60.78 35.01
N PHE A 177 -13.58 -59.64 35.06
CA PHE A 177 -12.93 -58.35 35.25
C PHE A 177 -12.19 -58.31 36.58
N THR A 178 -12.83 -58.67 37.69
CA THR A 178 -12.23 -58.62 39.04
C THR A 178 -10.99 -59.51 39.14
N ALA A 179 -11.02 -60.70 38.54
CA ALA A 179 -9.86 -61.58 38.46
C ALA A 179 -8.70 -60.93 37.68
N LYS A 180 -8.98 -60.37 36.50
CA LYS A 180 -7.94 -59.74 35.66
C LYS A 180 -7.43 -58.41 36.25
N ASP A 181 -8.28 -57.64 36.91
CA ASP A 181 -7.91 -56.41 37.59
C ASP A 181 -6.96 -56.70 38.76
N THR A 182 -7.21 -57.78 39.51
CA THR A 182 -6.30 -58.25 40.56
C THR A 182 -4.92 -58.62 40.00
N GLU A 183 -4.88 -59.34 38.87
CA GLU A 183 -3.62 -59.64 38.16
C GLU A 183 -2.89 -58.36 37.70
N THR A 184 -3.64 -57.38 37.19
CA THR A 184 -3.11 -56.09 36.74
C THR A 184 -2.51 -55.29 37.88
N VAL A 185 -3.16 -55.26 39.04
CA VAL A 185 -2.67 -54.61 40.26
C VAL A 185 -1.37 -55.26 40.74
N GLU A 186 -1.27 -56.58 40.71
CA GLU A 186 -0.03 -57.27 41.08
C GLU A 186 1.10 -57.03 40.06
N ALA A 187 0.80 -57.07 38.76
CA ALA A 187 1.77 -56.72 37.72
C ALA A 187 2.29 -55.29 37.87
N LYS A 188 1.40 -54.35 38.25
CA LYS A 188 1.76 -52.96 38.53
C LYS A 188 2.73 -52.83 39.70
N LYS A 189 2.47 -53.51 40.83
CA LYS A 189 3.37 -53.48 42.00
C LYS A 189 4.78 -53.99 41.66
N VAL A 190 4.86 -55.05 40.87
CA VAL A 190 6.15 -55.61 40.43
C VAL A 190 6.91 -54.61 39.57
N TRP A 191 6.23 -53.95 38.62
CA TRP A 191 6.83 -52.88 37.83
C TRP A 191 7.27 -51.68 38.70
N GLU A 192 6.41 -51.21 39.61
CA GLU A 192 6.72 -50.10 40.53
C GLU A 192 7.95 -50.39 41.41
N ASN A 193 8.17 -51.65 41.81
CA ASN A 193 9.38 -52.05 42.53
C ASN A 193 10.64 -51.86 41.67
N HIS A 194 10.61 -52.28 40.40
CA HIS A 194 11.74 -52.08 39.48
C HIS A 194 11.97 -50.60 39.16
N VAL A 195 10.91 -49.78 39.10
CA VAL A 195 11.01 -48.32 38.98
C VAL A 195 11.69 -47.73 40.22
N ALA A 196 11.32 -48.17 41.42
CA ALA A 196 11.92 -47.69 42.66
C ALA A 196 13.40 -48.06 42.77
N ILE A 197 13.79 -49.24 42.29
CA ILE A 197 15.19 -49.67 42.22
C ILE A 197 15.99 -48.76 41.26
N ASP A 198 15.47 -48.52 40.04
CA ASP A 198 16.15 -47.64 39.08
C ASP A 198 16.26 -46.20 39.60
N ALA A 199 15.19 -45.68 40.20
CA ALA A 199 15.15 -44.33 40.77
C ALA A 199 16.13 -44.18 41.94
N LYS A 200 16.30 -45.21 42.77
CA LYS A 200 17.26 -45.21 43.87
C LYS A 200 18.69 -45.08 43.34
N PHE A 201 19.10 -45.95 42.41
CA PHE A 201 20.45 -45.90 41.85
C PHE A 201 20.69 -44.63 41.04
N GLY A 202 19.69 -44.15 40.30
CA GLY A 202 19.74 -42.86 39.60
C GLY A 202 19.98 -41.70 40.57
N LYS A 203 19.26 -41.66 41.70
CA LYS A 203 19.45 -40.65 42.75
C LYS A 203 20.84 -40.68 43.36
N ASP A 204 21.39 -41.87 43.62
CA ASP A 204 22.72 -42.03 44.19
C ASP A 204 23.82 -41.54 43.21
N ILE A 205 23.63 -41.75 41.90
CA ILE A 205 24.51 -41.21 40.84
C ILE A 205 24.36 -39.68 40.77
N ASP A 206 23.11 -39.18 40.75
CA ASP A 206 22.82 -37.74 40.70
C ASP A 206 23.41 -36.98 41.89
N GLU A 207 23.43 -37.59 43.08
CA GLU A 207 24.04 -36.99 44.27
C GLU A 207 25.55 -36.82 44.12
N ILE A 208 26.24 -37.81 43.52
CA ILE A 208 27.68 -37.73 43.21
C ILE A 208 27.95 -36.66 42.15
N LEU A 209 27.09 -36.55 41.13
CA LEU A 209 27.23 -35.60 40.02
C LEU A 209 26.66 -34.19 40.33
N LYS A 210 25.99 -34.00 41.47
CA LYS A 210 25.21 -32.80 41.78
C LYS A 210 26.04 -31.52 41.70
N GLU A 211 27.20 -31.51 42.33
CA GLU A 211 28.06 -30.32 42.36
C GLU A 211 28.59 -29.98 40.97
N SER A 212 29.10 -30.97 40.23
CA SER A 212 29.63 -30.76 38.88
C SER A 212 28.53 -30.32 37.90
N THR A 213 27.34 -30.93 37.96
CA THR A 213 26.22 -30.62 37.07
C THR A 213 25.64 -29.22 37.32
N GLU A 214 25.52 -28.80 38.58
CA GLU A 214 25.07 -27.44 38.91
C GLU A 214 26.06 -26.36 38.48
N ILE A 215 27.37 -26.59 38.66
CA ILE A 215 28.40 -25.69 38.14
C ILE A 215 28.37 -25.68 36.60
N GLN A 216 28.23 -26.83 35.96
CA GLN A 216 28.13 -26.94 34.50
C GLN A 216 26.92 -26.18 33.94
N LYS A 217 25.75 -26.22 34.59
CA LYS A 217 24.58 -25.43 34.20
C LYS A 217 24.87 -23.93 34.25
N LYS A 218 25.59 -23.46 35.26
CA LYS A 218 25.99 -22.04 35.39
C LYS A 218 26.97 -21.64 34.28
N ILE A 219 27.98 -22.47 34.01
CA ILE A 219 28.92 -22.26 32.89
C ILE A 219 28.16 -22.21 31.57
N ALA A 220 27.29 -23.18 31.31
CA ALA A 220 26.50 -23.26 30.07
C ALA A 220 25.56 -22.04 29.90
N LYS A 221 25.05 -21.46 31.00
CA LYS A 221 24.24 -20.23 30.95
C LYS A 221 25.09 -19.02 30.54
N LEU A 222 26.32 -18.90 31.06
CA LEU A 222 27.23 -17.81 30.68
C LEU A 222 27.73 -17.97 29.24
N GLU A 223 27.97 -19.20 28.78
CA GLU A 223 28.44 -19.51 27.43
C GLU A 223 27.30 -19.66 26.41
N PHE A 224 26.05 -19.47 26.82
CA PHE A 224 24.87 -19.71 25.99
C PHE A 224 24.91 -18.90 24.69
N ASP A 225 25.17 -17.61 24.78
CA ASP A 225 25.19 -16.71 23.63
C ASP A 225 26.33 -17.05 22.66
N LEU A 226 27.51 -17.41 23.19
CA LEU A 226 28.65 -17.87 22.40
C LEU A 226 28.33 -19.17 21.67
N THR A 227 27.75 -20.14 22.40
CA THR A 227 27.35 -21.44 21.83
C THR A 227 26.28 -21.27 20.75
N ALA A 228 25.30 -20.41 20.99
CA ALA A 228 24.27 -20.06 20.01
C ALA A 228 24.90 -19.43 18.76
N LYS A 229 25.88 -18.52 18.93
CA LYS A 229 26.60 -17.89 17.83
C LYS A 229 27.47 -18.88 17.05
N GLN A 230 28.15 -19.82 17.72
CA GLN A 230 28.92 -20.90 17.09
C GLN A 230 28.03 -21.83 16.26
N ARG A 231 26.85 -22.20 16.78
CA ARG A 231 25.85 -22.97 16.02
C ARG A 231 25.33 -22.20 14.81
N GLN A 232 25.17 -20.88 14.92
CA GLN A 232 24.81 -20.03 13.79
C GLN A 232 25.89 -20.03 12.71
N ILE A 233 27.17 -19.91 13.10
CA ILE A 233 28.31 -19.95 12.18
C ILE A 233 28.40 -21.30 11.45
N ALA A 234 28.29 -22.43 12.16
CA ALA A 234 28.33 -23.76 11.55
C ALA A 234 27.21 -23.98 10.49
N LYS A 235 26.08 -23.30 10.65
CA LYS A 235 25.00 -23.31 9.63
C LYS A 235 25.38 -22.51 8.37
N LEU A 236 26.16 -21.44 8.51
CA LEU A 236 26.56 -20.56 7.41
C LEU A 236 27.84 -21.01 6.71
N GLU A 237 28.74 -21.72 7.40
CA GLU A 237 30.01 -22.18 6.84
C GLU A 237 29.81 -23.09 5.61
N PRO A 238 30.62 -22.95 4.57
CA PRO A 238 30.64 -23.89 3.44
C PRO A 238 30.94 -25.31 3.93
N ASP A 239 30.22 -26.30 3.40
CA ASP A 239 30.44 -27.72 3.69
C ASP A 239 30.19 -28.50 2.41
N PHE A 240 31.07 -29.45 2.10
CA PHE A 240 30.95 -30.34 0.94
C PHE A 240 29.57 -31.03 0.86
N ARG A 241 28.96 -31.34 2.00
CA ARG A 241 27.58 -31.88 2.03
C ARG A 241 26.56 -30.88 1.51
N LYS A 242 26.71 -29.59 1.86
CA LYS A 242 25.83 -28.51 1.36
C LYS A 242 26.05 -28.27 -0.13
N ASP A 243 27.29 -28.39 -0.60
CA ASP A 243 27.61 -28.28 -2.03
C ASP A 243 26.94 -29.40 -2.84
N ILE A 244 26.91 -30.64 -2.33
CA ILE A 244 26.16 -31.74 -2.94
C ILE A 244 24.65 -31.47 -2.92
N LEU A 245 24.10 -31.00 -1.81
CA LEU A 245 22.67 -30.69 -1.69
C LEU A 245 22.25 -29.52 -2.59
N ASN A 246 23.17 -28.62 -2.92
CA ASN A 246 23.00 -27.52 -3.86
C ASN A 246 23.54 -27.88 -5.26
N ALA A 247 23.74 -29.15 -5.61
CA ALA A 247 24.11 -29.53 -6.98
C ALA A 247 22.87 -29.63 -7.88
N PRO A 248 22.99 -29.37 -9.20
CA PRO A 248 21.89 -29.56 -10.14
C PRO A 248 21.27 -30.96 -10.00
N GLY A 249 19.96 -31.02 -9.76
CA GLY A 249 19.21 -32.28 -9.63
C GLY A 249 19.22 -32.91 -8.24
N MET A 250 20.00 -32.41 -7.27
CA MET A 250 19.94 -32.82 -5.85
C MET A 250 19.21 -31.81 -4.96
N ASP A 251 18.92 -30.63 -5.53
CA ASP A 251 18.31 -29.47 -4.88
C ASP A 251 16.83 -29.63 -4.53
N PHE A 252 16.20 -30.76 -4.89
CA PHE A 252 14.83 -31.06 -4.47
C PHE A 252 14.74 -31.71 -3.08
N VAL A 253 15.85 -32.20 -2.52
CA VAL A 253 15.85 -32.95 -1.24
C VAL A 253 15.84 -32.01 -0.04
N ALA A 254 16.91 -31.22 0.12
CA ALA A 254 17.08 -30.31 1.25
C ALA A 254 18.16 -29.25 0.93
N PRO A 255 17.94 -28.39 -0.08
CA PRO A 255 18.93 -27.39 -0.48
C PRO A 255 19.09 -26.33 0.61
N THR A 256 20.29 -25.80 0.74
CA THR A 256 20.54 -24.64 1.61
C THR A 256 20.24 -23.32 0.90
N GLU A 257 20.34 -23.32 -0.43
CA GLU A 257 19.92 -22.21 -1.30
C GLU A 257 18.52 -22.49 -1.85
N LYS A 258 17.52 -21.72 -1.42
CA LYS A 258 16.12 -21.94 -1.83
C LYS A 258 15.36 -20.64 -2.03
N ILE A 259 14.34 -20.68 -2.87
CA ILE A 259 13.43 -19.55 -3.04
C ILE A 259 12.62 -19.39 -1.75
N GLU A 260 12.71 -18.21 -1.15
CA GLU A 260 11.88 -17.82 -0.02
C GLU A 260 10.57 -17.24 -0.56
N GLN A 261 9.44 -17.80 -0.12
CA GLN A 261 8.12 -17.39 -0.59
C GLN A 261 7.15 -17.16 0.57
N ASN A 262 6.52 -15.99 0.56
CA ASN A 262 5.42 -15.63 1.43
C ASN A 262 4.11 -15.74 0.64
N ILE A 263 3.23 -16.63 1.08
CA ILE A 263 1.88 -16.78 0.52
C ILE A 263 0.96 -15.92 1.37
N LEU A 264 0.18 -15.05 0.73
CA LEU A 264 -0.66 -14.06 1.40
C LEU A 264 -2.15 -14.34 1.10
N PRO A 265 -2.84 -15.24 1.82
CA PRO A 265 -4.21 -15.65 1.51
C PRO A 265 -5.24 -14.51 1.54
N GLN A 266 -4.97 -13.46 2.31
CA GLN A 266 -5.83 -12.28 2.43
C GLN A 266 -5.83 -11.39 1.18
N PHE A 267 -4.85 -11.58 0.29
CA PHE A 267 -4.71 -10.80 -0.93
C PHE A 267 -4.81 -11.73 -2.14
N LEU A 268 -5.72 -11.38 -3.04
CA LEU A 268 -5.93 -12.11 -4.28
C LEU A 268 -5.29 -11.36 -5.45
N GLU A 269 -4.79 -12.12 -6.41
CA GLU A 269 -4.22 -11.62 -7.65
C GLU A 269 -4.82 -12.38 -8.82
N ASP A 270 -5.28 -11.63 -9.84
CA ASP A 270 -5.78 -12.22 -11.06
C ASP A 270 -4.61 -12.58 -11.97
N VAL A 271 -4.46 -13.87 -12.25
CA VAL A 271 -3.47 -14.44 -13.16
C VAL A 271 -4.24 -15.10 -14.28
N ASN A 272 -4.37 -14.39 -15.42
CA ASN A 272 -4.95 -14.85 -16.68
C ASN A 272 -6.04 -15.92 -16.52
N PHE A 273 -7.28 -15.48 -16.32
CA PHE A 273 -8.48 -16.32 -16.17
C PHE A 273 -8.64 -17.06 -14.81
N SER A 274 -7.76 -16.84 -13.84
CA SER A 274 -7.91 -17.37 -12.48
C SER A 274 -7.49 -16.37 -11.41
N THR A 275 -8.22 -16.35 -10.30
CA THR A 275 -7.87 -15.55 -9.12
C THR A 275 -7.13 -16.45 -8.13
N VAL A 276 -5.87 -16.14 -7.84
CA VAL A 276 -5.00 -16.92 -6.96
C VAL A 276 -4.55 -16.11 -5.76
N PHE A 277 -4.03 -16.76 -4.71
CA PHE A 277 -3.37 -16.05 -3.62
C PHE A 277 -2.15 -15.30 -4.13
N LYS A 278 -1.95 -14.08 -3.59
CA LYS A 278 -0.75 -13.30 -3.86
C LYS A 278 0.47 -14.00 -3.25
N ILE A 279 1.52 -14.13 -4.05
CA ILE A 279 2.78 -14.75 -3.64
C ILE A 279 3.89 -13.72 -3.77
N ASP A 280 4.70 -13.59 -2.73
CA ASP A 280 5.82 -12.67 -2.63
C ASP A 280 7.13 -13.40 -2.37
N ARG A 281 8.09 -13.25 -3.28
CA ARG A 281 9.41 -13.90 -3.22
C ARG A 281 10.55 -12.92 -3.04
N CYS A 282 10.26 -11.65 -2.69
CA CYS A 282 11.28 -10.61 -2.59
C CYS A 282 12.38 -10.94 -1.56
N THR A 283 12.03 -11.66 -0.49
CA THR A 283 12.98 -12.12 0.54
C THR A 283 13.97 -13.18 0.05
N THR A 284 13.80 -13.70 -1.16
CA THR A 284 14.80 -14.58 -1.79
C THR A 284 16.13 -13.84 -2.00
N CYS A 285 16.07 -12.55 -2.37
CA CYS A 285 17.26 -11.70 -2.55
C CYS A 285 17.40 -10.66 -1.42
N HIS A 286 16.29 -10.15 -0.87
CA HIS A 286 16.26 -9.18 0.22
C HIS A 286 16.28 -9.86 1.60
N LEU A 287 17.30 -10.68 1.85
CA LEU A 287 17.37 -11.66 2.95
C LEU A 287 17.44 -11.06 4.36
N ALA A 288 17.67 -9.76 4.48
CA ALA A 288 17.76 -9.05 5.75
C ALA A 288 16.65 -8.01 5.95
N ILE A 289 15.68 -7.92 5.03
CA ILE A 289 14.67 -6.85 5.05
C ILE A 289 13.86 -6.82 6.35
N ASP A 290 13.61 -7.98 6.95
CA ASP A 290 12.88 -8.19 8.20
C ASP A 290 13.81 -8.36 9.43
N LYS A 291 15.13 -8.42 9.22
CA LYS A 291 16.12 -8.66 10.29
C LYS A 291 16.59 -7.35 10.89
N LYS A 292 16.73 -7.29 12.22
CA LYS A 292 17.35 -6.15 12.90
C LYS A 292 18.87 -6.12 12.69
N GLY A 293 19.45 -4.92 12.72
CA GLY A 293 20.91 -4.73 12.73
C GLY A 293 21.59 -4.62 11.37
N TRP A 294 20.89 -4.78 10.25
CA TRP A 294 21.44 -4.69 8.89
C TRP A 294 21.24 -3.29 8.28
N THR A 295 21.67 -2.28 9.01
CA THR A 295 21.44 -0.86 8.64
C THR A 295 22.72 -0.12 8.28
N ASP A 296 23.86 -0.83 8.32
CA ASP A 296 25.19 -0.29 8.05
C ASP A 296 25.24 0.46 6.71
N LYS A 297 25.93 1.61 6.71
CA LYS A 297 26.02 2.47 5.53
C LYS A 297 26.69 1.79 4.33
N GLU A 298 27.56 0.82 4.58
CA GLU A 298 28.23 0.01 3.56
C GLU A 298 27.25 -0.85 2.76
N LEU A 299 26.06 -1.09 3.30
CA LEU A 299 24.98 -1.80 2.61
C LEU A 299 24.12 -0.88 1.74
N ASP A 300 24.38 0.43 1.71
CA ASP A 300 23.64 1.39 0.88
C ASP A 300 23.67 0.98 -0.60
N GLY A 301 22.50 0.82 -1.21
CA GLY A 301 22.38 0.38 -2.61
C GLY A 301 22.49 -1.13 -2.83
N THR A 302 22.65 -1.92 -1.77
CA THR A 302 22.58 -3.38 -1.80
C THR A 302 21.19 -3.88 -1.38
N PRO A 303 20.79 -5.11 -1.77
CA PRO A 303 19.52 -5.69 -1.33
C PRO A 303 19.55 -6.20 0.12
N PHE A 304 20.71 -6.20 0.79
CA PHE A 304 20.95 -6.82 2.10
C PHE A 304 20.64 -5.94 3.30
N ARG A 305 19.89 -4.84 3.10
CA ARG A 305 19.51 -3.94 4.19
C ARG A 305 18.20 -4.33 4.84
N SER A 306 18.12 -4.06 6.13
CA SER A 306 16.86 -4.01 6.88
C SER A 306 15.91 -2.96 6.32
N HIS A 307 14.61 -3.18 6.52
CA HIS A 307 13.62 -2.15 6.28
C HIS A 307 13.91 -0.93 7.17
N PRO A 308 13.83 0.32 6.65
CA PRO A 308 14.15 1.52 7.43
C PRO A 308 13.30 1.71 8.68
N ASN A 309 12.13 1.08 8.73
CA ASN A 309 11.20 1.12 9.85
C ASN A 309 10.61 -0.28 10.10
N LEU A 310 11.36 -1.11 10.83
CA LEU A 310 10.96 -2.48 11.18
C LEU A 310 9.81 -2.55 12.20
N GLU A 311 9.63 -1.51 12.99
CA GLU A 311 8.57 -1.44 14.00
C GLU A 311 7.20 -1.26 13.36
N LEU A 312 7.15 -0.57 12.22
CA LEU A 312 5.92 -0.34 11.47
C LEU A 312 5.68 -1.37 10.37
N TYR A 313 6.75 -1.91 9.78
CA TYR A 313 6.68 -2.78 8.60
C TYR A 313 7.60 -3.99 8.70
N VAL A 314 7.13 -5.11 8.15
CA VAL A 314 7.79 -6.41 7.91
C VAL A 314 8.39 -7.12 9.13
N GLY A 315 8.72 -6.43 10.22
CA GLY A 315 9.16 -7.05 11.46
C GLY A 315 8.05 -7.86 12.14
N ASP A 316 8.43 -8.90 12.89
CA ASP A 316 7.52 -9.87 13.52
C ASP A 316 6.45 -9.25 14.43
N GLY A 317 6.80 -8.18 15.15
CA GLY A 317 5.89 -7.46 16.05
C GLY A 317 5.25 -6.22 15.43
N SER A 318 5.48 -5.97 14.14
CA SER A 318 4.95 -4.78 13.48
C SER A 318 3.46 -4.91 13.19
N PRO A 319 2.72 -3.80 13.02
CA PRO A 319 1.34 -3.83 12.52
C PRO A 319 1.23 -4.40 11.09
N HIS A 320 2.34 -4.48 10.34
CA HIS A 320 2.40 -5.03 8.98
C HIS A 320 3.49 -6.10 8.84
N PRO A 321 3.38 -7.26 9.51
CA PRO A 321 4.44 -8.26 9.52
C PRO A 321 4.63 -8.91 8.14
N MET A 322 5.85 -9.34 7.82
CA MET A 322 6.21 -9.88 6.50
C MET A 322 5.32 -11.06 6.09
N SER A 323 4.98 -11.93 7.05
CA SER A 323 4.13 -13.10 6.85
C SER A 323 2.70 -12.78 6.41
N SER A 324 2.21 -11.56 6.68
CA SER A 324 0.84 -11.15 6.38
C SER A 324 0.74 -10.12 5.26
N PHE A 325 1.80 -9.35 4.98
CA PHE A 325 1.72 -8.27 3.98
C PHE A 325 2.69 -8.44 2.81
N GLY A 326 3.82 -9.14 2.97
CA GLY A 326 4.85 -9.18 1.96
C GLY A 326 5.38 -7.79 1.56
N CYS A 327 6.12 -7.73 0.46
CA CYS A 327 6.71 -6.50 -0.09
C CYS A 327 5.80 -5.87 -1.15
N THR A 328 5.25 -6.68 -2.05
CA THR A 328 4.51 -6.25 -3.24
C THR A 328 3.17 -5.59 -2.94
N ILE A 329 2.61 -5.77 -1.74
CA ILE A 329 1.40 -5.03 -1.33
C ILE A 329 1.69 -3.53 -1.23
N CYS A 330 2.84 -3.17 -0.68
CA CYS A 330 3.27 -1.79 -0.53
C CYS A 330 4.02 -1.29 -1.78
N HIS A 331 4.87 -2.13 -2.36
CA HIS A 331 5.78 -1.74 -3.43
C HIS A 331 5.29 -2.04 -4.85
N ASN A 332 4.18 -2.77 -5.05
CA ASN A 332 3.80 -3.37 -6.34
C ASN A 332 4.91 -4.28 -6.90
N GLY A 333 4.90 -4.57 -8.20
CA GLY A 333 5.84 -5.49 -8.84
C GLY A 333 5.35 -6.93 -8.88
N GLN A 334 6.15 -7.76 -9.54
CA GLN A 334 5.82 -9.16 -9.78
C GLN A 334 6.41 -10.05 -8.70
N GLY A 335 5.63 -10.30 -7.64
CA GLY A 335 6.07 -11.05 -6.46
C GLY A 335 6.46 -12.51 -6.71
N ARG A 336 6.00 -13.10 -7.83
CA ARG A 336 6.35 -14.48 -8.22
C ARG A 336 7.73 -14.59 -8.89
N SER A 337 8.25 -13.48 -9.41
CA SER A 337 9.56 -13.47 -10.05
C SER A 337 10.67 -13.42 -9.00
N VAL A 338 11.79 -14.08 -9.32
CA VAL A 338 13.05 -14.02 -8.56
C VAL A 338 14.17 -13.39 -9.40
N ASP A 339 13.85 -12.91 -10.59
CA ASP A 339 14.76 -12.16 -11.45
C ASP A 339 14.60 -10.66 -11.24
N PHE A 340 15.71 -9.93 -11.29
CA PHE A 340 15.75 -8.49 -11.05
C PHE A 340 14.86 -7.71 -12.04
N ILE A 341 14.92 -8.02 -13.33
CA ILE A 341 14.12 -7.32 -14.35
C ILE A 341 12.68 -7.76 -14.24
N TYR A 342 12.41 -9.08 -14.24
CA TYR A 342 11.03 -9.60 -14.28
C TYR A 342 10.24 -9.45 -12.98
N ALA A 343 10.90 -9.13 -11.85
CA ALA A 343 10.22 -8.63 -10.64
C ALA A 343 9.63 -7.22 -10.84
N ALA A 344 9.90 -6.60 -11.99
CA ALA A 344 9.48 -5.26 -12.38
C ALA A 344 10.02 -4.18 -11.44
N HIS A 345 11.29 -4.29 -11.06
CA HIS A 345 11.99 -3.23 -10.32
C HIS A 345 11.98 -1.94 -11.13
N THR A 346 11.78 -0.84 -10.43
CA THR A 346 11.60 0.48 -11.01
C THR A 346 12.63 1.44 -10.39
N PRO A 347 13.46 2.12 -11.20
CA PRO A 347 14.39 3.12 -10.70
C PRO A 347 13.64 4.30 -10.04
N LYS A 348 14.26 4.87 -9.00
CA LYS A 348 13.69 6.02 -8.27
C LYS A 348 13.77 7.33 -9.04
N ASP A 349 14.74 7.46 -9.94
CA ASP A 349 15.05 8.64 -10.76
C ASP A 349 15.86 8.25 -12.01
N ALA A 350 15.99 9.19 -12.95
CA ALA A 350 16.71 8.99 -14.21
C ALA A 350 18.21 8.66 -14.01
N LYS A 351 18.82 9.13 -12.92
CA LYS A 351 20.22 8.82 -12.62
C LYS A 351 20.39 7.36 -12.23
N GLN A 352 19.50 6.82 -11.40
CA GLN A 352 19.52 5.41 -11.03
C GLN A 352 19.21 4.52 -12.24
N GLU A 353 18.31 4.96 -13.11
CA GLU A 353 17.99 4.28 -14.36
C GLU A 353 19.22 4.09 -15.26
N GLU A 354 20.02 5.14 -15.48
CA GLU A 354 21.28 5.06 -16.25
C GLU A 354 22.25 4.03 -15.64
N VAL A 355 22.43 4.09 -14.31
CA VAL A 355 23.29 3.13 -13.58
C VAL A 355 22.75 1.70 -13.72
N TRP A 356 21.44 1.51 -13.68
CA TRP A 356 20.83 0.18 -13.79
C TRP A 356 20.90 -0.37 -15.22
N LYS A 357 20.77 0.47 -16.24
CA LYS A 357 21.01 0.09 -17.65
C LYS A 357 22.43 -0.40 -17.86
N GLU A 358 23.41 0.30 -17.30
CA GLU A 358 24.83 -0.07 -17.42
C GLU A 358 25.17 -1.33 -16.61
N LYS A 359 24.76 -1.40 -15.35
CA LYS A 359 25.20 -2.45 -14.42
C LYS A 359 24.38 -3.74 -14.50
N TYR A 360 23.09 -3.64 -14.79
CA TYR A 360 22.14 -4.75 -14.71
C TYR A 360 21.41 -5.00 -16.03
N SER A 361 21.84 -4.34 -17.13
CA SER A 361 21.13 -4.37 -18.42
C SER A 361 19.64 -4.08 -18.26
N TRP A 362 19.32 -3.18 -17.34
CA TRP A 362 17.94 -2.98 -16.93
C TRP A 362 17.08 -2.41 -18.04
N GLU A 363 15.92 -3.04 -18.25
CA GLU A 363 14.88 -2.60 -19.16
C GLU A 363 13.50 -2.76 -18.49
N PRO A 364 12.47 -2.01 -18.93
CA PRO A 364 11.15 -2.09 -18.34
C PRO A 364 10.48 -3.38 -18.83
N VAL A 365 9.79 -4.08 -17.94
CA VAL A 365 9.05 -5.29 -18.33
C VAL A 365 7.89 -4.87 -19.24
N ALA A 366 7.95 -5.28 -20.50
CA ALA A 366 6.88 -5.03 -21.46
C ALA A 366 5.58 -5.69 -21.00
N HIS A 367 4.46 -4.99 -21.17
CA HIS A 367 3.11 -5.51 -20.91
C HIS A 367 2.84 -5.96 -19.45
N TYR A 368 3.57 -5.41 -18.47
CA TYR A 368 3.28 -5.61 -17.05
C TYR A 368 2.62 -4.37 -16.44
N ASP A 369 1.36 -4.48 -16.06
CA ASP A 369 0.50 -3.32 -15.75
C ASP A 369 0.75 -2.69 -14.37
N THR A 370 1.47 -3.40 -13.49
CA THR A 370 1.70 -2.99 -12.09
C THR A 370 3.18 -3.12 -11.68
N PRO A 371 4.12 -2.45 -12.39
CA PRO A 371 5.52 -2.44 -12.00
C PRO A 371 5.69 -1.92 -10.56
N MET A 372 6.86 -2.17 -9.97
CA MET A 372 7.15 -1.63 -8.64
C MET A 372 7.03 -0.09 -8.64
N LEU A 373 6.48 0.46 -7.58
CA LEU A 373 6.46 1.91 -7.38
C LEU A 373 7.88 2.40 -7.14
N PRO A 374 8.31 3.50 -7.78
CA PRO A 374 9.53 4.18 -7.38
C PRO A 374 9.49 4.46 -5.88
N THR A 375 10.61 4.25 -5.17
CA THR A 375 10.66 4.38 -3.69
C THR A 375 10.01 5.66 -3.15
N PRO A 376 10.14 6.84 -3.78
CA PRO A 376 9.49 8.05 -3.29
C PRO A 376 7.95 8.00 -3.28
N HIS A 377 7.34 7.06 -4.00
CA HIS A 377 5.89 6.91 -4.18
C HIS A 377 5.30 5.71 -3.44
N ALA A 378 6.09 4.93 -2.70
CA ALA A 378 5.60 3.73 -2.00
C ALA A 378 4.43 4.02 -1.03
N GLU A 379 4.43 5.18 -0.36
CA GLU A 379 3.34 5.61 0.53
C GLU A 379 1.97 5.74 -0.16
N ALA A 380 1.92 5.84 -1.49
CA ALA A 380 0.65 5.86 -2.24
C ALA A 380 -0.15 4.57 -2.03
N SER A 381 0.53 3.44 -1.86
CA SER A 381 -0.10 2.13 -1.62
C SER A 381 -0.81 2.03 -0.28
N CYS A 382 -0.51 2.90 0.70
CA CYS A 382 -1.22 2.88 1.99
C CYS A 382 -2.72 3.13 1.80
N THR A 383 -3.14 3.80 0.72
CA THR A 383 -4.56 4.00 0.40
C THR A 383 -5.31 2.72 0.06
N LYS A 384 -4.62 1.62 -0.30
CA LYS A 384 -5.26 0.32 -0.57
C LYS A 384 -6.07 -0.18 0.63
N CYS A 385 -5.61 0.11 1.86
CA CYS A 385 -6.28 -0.26 3.10
C CYS A 385 -6.76 0.97 3.90
N HIS A 386 -6.03 2.10 3.85
CA HIS A 386 -6.35 3.33 4.59
C HIS A 386 -7.05 4.39 3.71
N SER A 387 -7.94 3.96 2.82
CA SER A 387 -8.66 4.84 1.89
C SER A 387 -9.58 5.83 2.61
N THR A 388 -10.29 5.38 3.64
CA THR A 388 -11.28 6.16 4.40
C THR A 388 -10.69 7.05 5.49
N GLN A 389 -9.42 6.83 5.85
CA GLN A 389 -8.76 7.65 6.85
C GLN A 389 -8.36 8.99 6.23
N HIS A 390 -8.78 10.10 6.86
CA HIS A 390 -8.38 11.44 6.42
C HIS A 390 -6.85 11.64 6.55
N ARG A 391 -6.25 11.12 7.64
CA ARG A 391 -4.80 11.12 7.86
C ARG A 391 -4.32 9.72 8.25
N VAL A 392 -3.25 9.27 7.60
CA VAL A 392 -2.61 7.98 7.85
C VAL A 392 -1.31 8.21 8.61
N THR A 393 -1.18 7.63 9.80
CA THR A 393 0.01 7.78 10.65
C THR A 393 1.27 7.34 9.89
N MET A 394 2.35 8.13 9.99
CA MET A 394 3.65 7.85 9.34
C MET A 394 3.65 7.80 7.81
N ALA A 395 2.61 8.33 7.14
CA ALA A 395 2.54 8.43 5.68
C ALA A 395 2.45 9.91 5.22
N ASP A 396 3.48 10.70 5.55
CA ASP A 396 3.48 12.15 5.35
C ASP A 396 3.29 12.57 3.89
N LYS A 397 3.85 11.84 2.92
CA LYS A 397 3.68 12.15 1.50
C LYS A 397 2.28 11.87 1.02
N LEU A 398 1.70 10.74 1.45
CA LEU A 398 0.31 10.44 1.16
C LEU A 398 -0.62 11.50 1.76
N ASN A 399 -0.41 11.85 3.03
CA ASN A 399 -1.19 12.86 3.73
C ASN A 399 -1.10 14.22 3.03
N HIS A 400 0.10 14.61 2.58
CA HIS A 400 0.28 15.83 1.81
C HIS A 400 -0.50 15.77 0.47
N GLY A 401 -0.46 14.63 -0.23
CA GLY A 401 -1.25 14.42 -1.45
C GLY A 401 -2.76 14.57 -1.21
N LYS A 402 -3.29 13.95 -0.14
CA LYS A 402 -4.69 14.08 0.30
C LYS A 402 -5.04 15.55 0.61
N GLN A 403 -4.16 16.25 1.34
CA GLN A 403 -4.34 17.66 1.66
C GLN A 403 -4.39 18.55 0.41
N VAL A 404 -3.52 18.31 -0.59
CA VAL A 404 -3.54 19.04 -1.86
C VAL A 404 -4.86 18.80 -2.59
N LEU A 405 -5.29 17.55 -2.69
CA LEU A 405 -6.55 17.15 -3.34
C LEU A 405 -7.76 17.89 -2.73
N GLU A 406 -7.83 17.96 -1.41
CA GLU A 406 -8.89 18.67 -0.69
C GLU A 406 -8.77 20.19 -0.81
N THR A 407 -7.56 20.73 -0.66
CA THR A 407 -7.30 22.18 -0.68
C THR A 407 -7.56 22.78 -2.05
N VAL A 408 -7.19 22.06 -3.10
CA VAL A 408 -7.42 22.44 -4.50
C VAL A 408 -8.88 22.18 -4.91
N GLY A 409 -9.54 21.21 -4.26
CA GLY A 409 -10.94 20.90 -4.50
C GLY A 409 -11.17 19.95 -5.66
N CYS A 410 -10.26 19.00 -5.90
CA CYS A 410 -10.39 18.01 -6.99
C CYS A 410 -11.71 17.24 -6.90
N TYR A 411 -12.22 17.01 -5.68
CA TYR A 411 -13.52 16.37 -5.43
C TYR A 411 -14.72 17.16 -5.98
N GLY A 412 -14.57 18.46 -6.27
CA GLY A 412 -15.65 19.26 -6.87
C GLY A 412 -15.99 18.78 -8.29
N CYS A 413 -14.98 18.36 -9.04
CA CYS A 413 -15.16 17.84 -10.40
C CYS A 413 -15.06 16.32 -10.48
N HIS A 414 -14.30 15.67 -9.59
CA HIS A 414 -14.10 14.22 -9.62
C HIS A 414 -14.89 13.53 -8.51
N PRO A 415 -15.58 12.40 -8.81
CA PRO A 415 -16.04 11.47 -7.77
C PRO A 415 -14.85 10.87 -7.01
N ILE A 416 -14.84 11.03 -5.69
CA ILE A 416 -13.78 10.59 -4.77
C ILE A 416 -14.46 10.12 -3.48
N ALA A 417 -14.34 8.84 -3.16
CA ALA A 417 -14.94 8.25 -1.97
C ALA A 417 -14.42 8.89 -0.69
N GLY A 418 -15.32 9.23 0.24
CA GLY A 418 -15.00 9.88 1.51
C GLY A 418 -14.90 11.41 1.42
N THR A 419 -15.29 12.01 0.30
CA THR A 419 -15.28 13.48 0.09
C THR A 419 -16.67 14.06 -0.18
N GLU A 420 -17.71 13.24 -0.11
CA GLU A 420 -19.08 13.60 -0.49
C GLU A 420 -19.66 14.74 0.35
N ASP A 421 -19.30 14.76 1.64
CA ASP A 421 -19.78 15.77 2.60
C ASP A 421 -18.88 17.01 2.69
N LEU A 422 -17.79 17.07 1.91
CA LEU A 422 -16.91 18.22 1.92
C LEU A 422 -17.60 19.45 1.30
N ARG A 423 -17.55 20.56 2.02
CA ARG A 423 -18.05 21.85 1.53
C ARG A 423 -17.35 22.22 0.22
N LYS A 424 -18.09 22.74 -0.76
CA LYS A 424 -17.51 23.24 -2.00
C LYS A 424 -16.32 24.20 -1.77
N PRO A 425 -15.25 24.09 -2.59
CA PRO A 425 -14.03 24.87 -2.41
C PRO A 425 -14.18 26.37 -2.75
N GLY A 426 -15.04 26.71 -3.71
CA GLY A 426 -15.30 28.08 -4.14
C GLY A 426 -16.39 28.77 -3.32
N PRO A 427 -16.43 30.11 -3.30
CA PRO A 427 -17.52 30.87 -2.69
C PRO A 427 -18.82 30.73 -3.51
N SER A 428 -19.96 31.00 -2.87
CA SER A 428 -21.21 31.21 -3.59
C SER A 428 -21.08 32.35 -4.62
N LEU A 429 -21.67 32.14 -5.79
CA LEU A 429 -21.74 33.15 -6.86
C LEU A 429 -23.11 33.86 -6.90
N TYR A 430 -23.99 33.61 -5.92
CA TYR A 430 -25.27 34.30 -5.82
C TYR A 430 -25.06 35.82 -5.68
N GLY A 431 -25.65 36.58 -6.61
CA GLY A 431 -25.58 38.04 -6.61
C GLY A 431 -24.17 38.61 -6.83
N LEU A 432 -23.37 37.95 -7.66
CA LEU A 432 -22.04 38.41 -8.08
C LEU A 432 -22.01 39.89 -8.48
N LYS A 433 -23.06 40.37 -9.17
CA LYS A 433 -23.20 41.75 -9.67
C LYS A 433 -23.10 42.84 -8.61
N TYR A 434 -23.40 42.51 -7.35
CA TYR A 434 -23.33 43.45 -6.25
C TYR A 434 -21.93 43.55 -5.63
N LYS A 435 -21.12 42.50 -5.81
CA LYS A 435 -19.83 42.33 -5.15
C LYS A 435 -18.68 42.89 -5.96
N VAL A 436 -18.72 42.74 -7.28
CA VAL A 436 -17.62 43.07 -8.20
C VAL A 436 -18.14 43.82 -9.43
N THR A 437 -17.26 44.40 -10.23
CA THR A 437 -17.62 45.00 -11.54
C THR A 437 -17.65 43.94 -12.65
N ARG A 438 -18.37 44.20 -13.76
CA ARG A 438 -18.42 43.29 -14.93
C ARG A 438 -17.02 43.06 -15.50
N ASP A 439 -16.28 44.15 -15.70
CA ASP A 439 -14.89 44.14 -16.14
C ASP A 439 -14.01 43.25 -15.25
N TRP A 440 -14.12 43.39 -13.92
CA TRP A 440 -13.35 42.56 -12.99
C TRP A 440 -13.72 41.08 -13.12
N ALA A 441 -15.02 40.75 -13.21
CA ALA A 441 -15.48 39.37 -13.34
C ALA A 441 -14.96 38.71 -14.62
N TYR A 442 -15.01 39.43 -15.75
CA TYR A 442 -14.49 38.97 -17.03
C TYR A 442 -12.99 38.66 -16.95
N ASN A 443 -12.18 39.60 -16.47
CA ASN A 443 -10.74 39.43 -16.36
C ASN A 443 -10.36 38.31 -15.37
N TRP A 444 -11.06 38.22 -14.25
CA TRP A 444 -10.86 37.17 -13.25
C TRP A 444 -11.17 35.77 -13.78
N ILE A 445 -12.30 35.60 -14.47
CA ILE A 445 -12.69 34.30 -15.06
C ILE A 445 -11.75 33.91 -16.20
N SER A 446 -11.23 34.88 -16.95
CA SER A 446 -10.27 34.67 -18.03
C SER A 446 -8.95 34.11 -17.50
N ASP A 447 -8.35 34.77 -16.51
CA ASP A 447 -7.13 34.28 -15.85
C ASP A 447 -7.02 34.82 -14.41
N PRO A 448 -7.44 34.01 -13.40
CA PRO A 448 -7.38 34.42 -12.00
C PRO A 448 -5.97 34.76 -11.51
N THR A 449 -4.92 34.18 -12.14
CA THR A 449 -3.53 34.36 -11.69
C THR A 449 -3.00 35.77 -11.94
N GLN A 450 -3.58 36.48 -12.91
CA GLN A 450 -3.24 37.87 -13.20
C GLN A 450 -3.64 38.83 -12.08
N PHE A 451 -4.69 38.50 -11.32
CA PHE A 451 -5.12 39.27 -10.15
C PHE A 451 -4.64 38.70 -8.82
N ARG A 452 -4.36 37.38 -8.77
CA ARG A 452 -3.78 36.71 -7.58
C ARG A 452 -2.94 35.50 -8.03
N PRO A 453 -1.60 35.62 -8.10
CA PRO A 453 -0.73 34.51 -8.49
C PRO A 453 -0.86 33.26 -7.60
N THR A 454 -1.27 33.43 -6.33
CA THR A 454 -1.45 32.36 -5.34
C THR A 454 -2.90 31.88 -5.21
N THR A 455 -3.78 32.25 -6.15
CA THR A 455 -5.19 31.83 -6.12
C THR A 455 -5.35 30.33 -6.24
N LYS A 456 -6.34 29.78 -5.53
CA LYS A 456 -6.76 28.38 -5.66
C LYS A 456 -7.77 28.17 -6.79
N MET A 457 -8.38 29.24 -7.30
CA MET A 457 -9.28 29.15 -8.45
C MET A 457 -8.45 28.83 -9.69
N PRO A 458 -8.67 27.68 -10.35
CA PRO A 458 -7.90 27.33 -11.53
C PRO A 458 -8.29 28.22 -12.71
N ARG A 459 -7.43 28.26 -13.74
CA ARG A 459 -7.70 28.93 -15.01
C ARG A 459 -8.51 28.01 -15.92
N PRO A 460 -9.79 28.30 -16.20
CA PRO A 460 -10.65 27.43 -17.01
C PRO A 460 -10.50 27.68 -18.52
N PHE A 461 -10.18 28.92 -18.92
CA PHE A 461 -10.08 29.32 -20.32
C PHE A 461 -8.63 29.53 -20.78
N TYR A 462 -8.45 29.69 -22.09
CA TYR A 462 -7.16 30.02 -22.68
C TYR A 462 -6.09 28.96 -22.41
N LEU A 463 -6.51 27.70 -22.45
CA LEU A 463 -5.67 26.51 -22.33
C LEU A 463 -5.40 25.99 -23.75
N SER A 464 -4.29 26.39 -24.37
CA SER A 464 -3.99 26.05 -25.78
C SER A 464 -2.48 25.98 -26.09
N PRO A 465 -1.71 25.22 -25.31
CA PRO A 465 -0.25 25.13 -25.44
C PRO A 465 0.21 24.44 -26.73
N ALA A 466 -0.63 23.56 -27.31
CA ALA A 466 -0.26 22.67 -28.41
C ALA A 466 -1.01 22.95 -29.72
N LEU A 467 -1.59 24.16 -29.85
CA LEU A 467 -2.27 24.62 -31.06
C LEU A 467 -1.35 25.49 -31.92
N SER A 468 -1.54 25.46 -33.24
CA SER A 468 -0.93 26.42 -34.16
C SER A 468 -1.38 27.85 -33.86
N ASP A 469 -0.65 28.85 -34.34
CA ASP A 469 -0.97 30.25 -34.05
C ASP A 469 -2.34 30.67 -34.59
N LYS A 470 -2.75 30.15 -35.75
CA LYS A 470 -4.08 30.40 -36.33
C LYS A 470 -5.18 29.81 -35.47
N GLU A 471 -5.06 28.53 -35.10
CA GLU A 471 -6.04 27.86 -34.23
C GLU A 471 -6.11 28.53 -32.85
N ARG A 472 -4.97 28.98 -32.33
CA ARG A 472 -4.91 29.72 -31.06
C ARG A 472 -5.69 31.03 -31.16
N ALA A 473 -5.56 31.78 -32.24
CA ALA A 473 -6.31 33.02 -32.46
C ALA A 473 -7.83 32.79 -32.56
N ASP A 474 -8.27 31.72 -33.21
CA ASP A 474 -9.70 31.38 -33.31
C ASP A 474 -10.26 30.91 -31.95
N VAL A 475 -9.49 30.12 -31.21
CA VAL A 475 -9.83 29.68 -29.84
C VAL A 475 -9.85 30.85 -28.87
N GLU A 476 -8.95 31.83 -29.02
CA GLU A 476 -8.93 33.06 -28.22
C GLU A 476 -10.27 33.80 -28.33
N LYS A 477 -10.76 34.06 -29.55
CA LYS A 477 -12.05 34.71 -29.77
C LYS A 477 -13.21 33.90 -29.19
N ARG A 478 -13.16 32.57 -29.33
CA ARG A 478 -14.17 31.68 -28.72
C ARG A 478 -14.15 31.75 -27.19
N ASN A 479 -12.97 31.77 -26.57
CA ASN A 479 -12.84 31.98 -25.13
C ASN A 479 -13.44 33.33 -24.71
N GLN A 480 -13.21 34.40 -25.48
CA GLN A 480 -13.77 35.72 -25.17
C GLN A 480 -15.29 35.68 -25.10
N VAL A 481 -15.98 35.15 -26.11
CA VAL A 481 -17.46 35.06 -26.11
C VAL A 481 -17.99 34.09 -25.05
N MET A 482 -17.26 33.00 -24.76
CA MET A 482 -17.61 32.06 -23.68
C MET A 482 -17.55 32.74 -22.31
N VAL A 483 -16.50 33.53 -22.05
CA VAL A 483 -16.36 34.29 -20.79
C VAL A 483 -17.40 35.39 -20.72
N MET A 484 -17.69 36.11 -21.81
CA MET A 484 -18.77 37.11 -21.85
C MET A 484 -20.12 36.48 -21.52
N GLY A 485 -20.46 35.35 -22.15
CA GLY A 485 -21.68 34.62 -21.86
C GLY A 485 -21.74 34.17 -20.40
N LEU A 486 -20.65 33.60 -19.88
CA LEU A 486 -20.56 33.18 -18.48
C LEU A 486 -20.76 34.35 -17.50
N VAL A 487 -20.15 35.50 -17.76
CA VAL A 487 -20.35 36.71 -16.94
C VAL A 487 -21.80 37.16 -17.01
N GLU A 488 -22.41 37.23 -18.20
CA GLU A 488 -23.81 37.64 -18.38
C GLU A 488 -24.76 36.70 -17.63
N PHE A 489 -24.56 35.38 -17.76
CA PHE A 489 -25.32 34.38 -17.03
C PHE A 489 -25.17 34.54 -15.53
N LEU A 490 -23.96 34.65 -14.99
CA LEU A 490 -23.74 34.87 -13.56
C LEU A 490 -24.26 36.23 -13.07
N TRP A 491 -24.36 37.23 -13.95
CA TRP A 491 -24.92 38.54 -13.64
C TRP A 491 -26.42 38.46 -13.38
N GLU A 492 -27.14 37.70 -14.19
CA GLU A 492 -28.58 37.53 -14.12
C GLU A 492 -28.99 36.37 -13.20
N ASN A 493 -28.08 35.43 -12.92
CA ASN A 493 -28.34 34.25 -12.09
C ASN A 493 -28.25 34.55 -10.59
N GLU A 494 -29.22 35.34 -10.10
CA GLU A 494 -29.33 35.70 -8.69
C GLU A 494 -30.23 34.74 -7.88
N ASN A 495 -29.74 34.40 -6.69
CA ASN A 495 -30.46 33.67 -5.66
C ASN A 495 -30.18 34.30 -4.29
N LEU A 496 -30.55 35.58 -4.16
CA LEU A 496 -30.40 36.34 -2.92
C LEU A 496 -31.78 36.66 -2.32
N PRO A 497 -31.89 36.82 -0.99
CA PRO A 497 -33.07 37.40 -0.36
C PRO A 497 -33.44 38.77 -0.96
N GLU A 498 -34.73 39.09 -1.01
CA GLU A 498 -35.24 40.36 -1.59
C GLU A 498 -34.59 41.62 -0.99
N VAL A 499 -34.20 41.57 0.29
CA VAL A 499 -33.50 42.68 0.96
C VAL A 499 -32.14 42.97 0.33
N ASP A 500 -31.41 41.94 -0.10
CA ASP A 500 -30.09 42.10 -0.71
C ASP A 500 -30.19 42.45 -2.21
N LYS A 501 -31.33 42.15 -2.85
CA LYS A 501 -31.61 42.55 -4.24
C LYS A 501 -31.77 44.06 -4.41
N LYS A 502 -32.14 44.77 -3.35
CA LYS A 502 -32.18 46.25 -3.31
C LYS A 502 -30.80 46.89 -3.53
N GLY A 503 -29.74 46.08 -3.49
CA GLY A 503 -28.37 46.52 -3.70
C GLY A 503 -27.74 47.11 -2.44
N TYR A 504 -26.47 47.50 -2.59
CA TYR A 504 -25.66 47.99 -1.48
C TYR A 504 -25.34 49.46 -1.73
N PRO A 505 -25.97 50.40 -1.00
CA PRO A 505 -25.70 51.81 -1.17
C PRO A 505 -24.26 52.16 -0.79
N ALA A 506 -23.80 53.33 -1.22
CA ALA A 506 -22.49 53.83 -0.83
C ALA A 506 -22.38 53.88 0.70
N PRO A 507 -21.24 53.43 1.26
CA PRO A 507 -21.07 53.44 2.71
C PRO A 507 -20.98 54.88 3.23
N PRO A 508 -21.24 55.10 4.53
CA PRO A 508 -20.93 56.36 5.18
C PRO A 508 -19.46 56.75 4.97
N ALA A 509 -19.15 58.05 5.03
CA ALA A 509 -17.77 58.52 4.91
C ALA A 509 -16.88 57.94 6.03
N GLY A 510 -15.82 57.24 5.64
CA GLY A 510 -14.84 56.64 6.53
C GLY A 510 -13.46 57.31 6.44
N ASP A 511 -12.68 57.15 7.49
CA ASP A 511 -11.29 57.59 7.62
C ASP A 511 -10.36 56.38 7.43
N ALA A 512 -9.63 56.36 6.30
CA ALA A 512 -8.74 55.27 5.95
C ALA A 512 -7.55 55.10 6.94
N ALA A 513 -7.09 56.16 7.60
CA ALA A 513 -6.03 56.06 8.59
C ALA A 513 -6.52 55.33 9.85
N LYS A 514 -7.73 55.66 10.31
CA LYS A 514 -8.39 54.94 11.42
C LYS A 514 -8.73 53.51 11.04
N GLY A 515 -9.20 53.29 9.81
CA GLY A 515 -9.48 51.95 9.28
C GLY A 515 -8.25 51.05 9.28
N LYS A 516 -7.08 51.59 8.94
CA LYS A 516 -5.81 50.85 9.00
C LYS A 516 -5.47 50.40 10.42
N VAL A 517 -5.65 51.28 11.41
CA VAL A 517 -5.44 50.93 12.82
C VAL A 517 -6.41 49.84 13.24
N LEU A 518 -7.69 49.97 12.87
CA LEU A 518 -8.74 49.02 13.20
C LEU A 518 -8.48 47.63 12.62
N VAL A 519 -8.07 47.52 11.34
CA VAL A 519 -7.75 46.23 10.70
C VAL A 519 -6.60 45.51 11.42
N ASN A 520 -5.63 46.24 11.97
CA ASN A 520 -4.54 45.66 12.75
C ASN A 520 -4.95 45.31 14.18
N ALA A 521 -5.88 46.06 14.79
CA ALA A 521 -6.27 45.91 16.19
C ALA A 521 -7.42 44.90 16.43
N VAL A 522 -8.39 44.79 15.52
CA VAL A 522 -9.60 43.96 15.68
C VAL A 522 -9.39 42.50 15.27
N GLY A 523 -8.15 42.11 14.99
CA GLY A 523 -7.78 40.73 14.69
C GLY A 523 -8.02 40.30 13.25
N CYS A 524 -8.32 41.21 12.31
CA CYS A 524 -8.46 40.88 10.89
C CYS A 524 -7.18 40.20 10.36
N ILE A 525 -6.01 40.67 10.79
CA ILE A 525 -4.70 40.13 10.41
C ILE A 525 -4.39 38.73 10.99
N ALA A 526 -5.19 38.24 11.94
CA ALA A 526 -5.06 36.88 12.46
C ALA A 526 -5.49 35.85 11.40
N CYS A 527 -6.47 36.21 10.57
CA CYS A 527 -7.00 35.34 9.51
C CYS A 527 -6.57 35.80 8.10
N HIS A 528 -6.44 37.10 7.88
CA HIS A 528 -6.19 37.69 6.57
C HIS A 528 -4.76 38.21 6.41
N VAL A 529 -4.18 37.97 5.24
CA VAL A 529 -2.94 38.65 4.82
C VAL A 529 -3.31 40.01 4.24
N VAL A 530 -2.68 41.08 4.75
CA VAL A 530 -2.91 42.49 4.36
C VAL A 530 -1.61 43.16 3.86
N ASP A 531 -0.52 42.39 3.76
CA ASP A 531 0.81 42.85 3.35
C ASP A 531 0.92 43.13 1.83
N LYS A 532 2.12 43.49 1.37
CA LYS A 532 2.38 43.90 -0.03
C LYS A 532 1.91 42.83 -1.03
N TYR A 533 1.30 43.33 -2.10
CA TYR A 533 0.78 42.52 -3.19
C TYR A 533 1.85 41.57 -3.75
N GLY A 534 1.56 40.26 -3.78
CA GLY A 534 2.45 39.23 -4.31
C GLY A 534 3.26 38.42 -3.27
N GLU A 535 3.28 38.82 -1.99
CA GLU A 535 3.93 38.02 -0.96
C GLU A 535 3.09 36.78 -0.60
N LYS A 536 3.72 35.60 -0.65
CA LYS A 536 3.15 34.39 -0.06
C LYS A 536 3.15 34.59 1.45
N GLY A 537 1.99 34.88 2.02
CA GLY A 537 1.82 34.74 3.46
C GLY A 537 2.33 33.36 3.88
N THR A 538 3.01 33.29 5.04
CA THR A 538 3.40 32.01 5.63
C THR A 538 2.19 31.09 5.66
N GLU A 539 2.38 29.78 5.43
CA GLU A 539 1.34 28.74 5.39
C GLU A 539 0.34 28.81 6.58
N TYR A 540 0.76 29.44 7.68
CA TYR A 540 0.01 29.69 8.91
C TYR A 540 -1.00 30.88 8.88
N ARG A 541 -1.07 31.70 7.82
CA ARG A 541 -1.98 32.88 7.73
C ARG A 541 -3.01 32.80 6.58
N SER A 542 -3.42 31.60 6.17
CA SER A 542 -4.31 31.39 5.01
C SER A 542 -5.76 31.03 5.36
N PHE A 543 -6.22 31.33 6.57
CA PHE A 543 -7.60 31.02 6.99
C PHE A 543 -8.63 31.93 6.31
N GLY A 544 -8.31 33.22 6.16
CA GLY A 544 -9.08 34.20 5.41
C GLY A 544 -8.47 34.49 4.02
N PRO A 545 -9.26 35.00 3.05
CA PRO A 545 -8.72 35.45 1.77
C PRO A 545 -7.69 36.57 1.92
N ASN A 546 -6.67 36.58 1.06
CA ASN A 546 -5.71 37.69 0.99
C ASN A 546 -6.42 39.00 0.59
N LEU A 547 -6.22 40.07 1.38
CA LEU A 547 -6.85 41.38 1.20
C LEU A 547 -6.01 42.36 0.38
N ALA A 548 -4.78 42.02 0.00
CA ALA A 548 -4.01 42.80 -0.96
C ALA A 548 -4.80 42.94 -2.28
N GLY A 549 -4.87 44.15 -2.83
CA GLY A 549 -5.62 44.45 -4.06
C GLY A 549 -7.16 44.38 -3.91
N VAL A 550 -7.71 44.16 -2.70
CA VAL A 550 -9.16 43.97 -2.52
C VAL A 550 -9.99 45.18 -2.96
N GLY A 551 -9.46 46.39 -2.86
CA GLY A 551 -10.10 47.61 -3.33
C GLY A 551 -10.26 47.69 -4.84
N SER A 552 -9.51 46.90 -5.61
CA SER A 552 -9.70 46.74 -7.07
C SER A 552 -10.75 45.69 -7.42
N LYS A 553 -11.22 44.90 -6.44
CA LYS A 553 -12.19 43.81 -6.63
C LYS A 553 -13.59 44.17 -6.12
N LEU A 554 -13.68 44.65 -4.88
CA LEU A 554 -14.95 44.74 -4.17
C LEU A 554 -15.63 46.09 -4.35
N ASN A 555 -16.96 46.07 -4.41
CA ASN A 555 -17.79 47.27 -4.28
C ASN A 555 -17.71 47.80 -2.83
N PRO A 556 -17.57 49.12 -2.60
CA PRO A 556 -17.46 49.70 -1.27
C PRO A 556 -18.73 49.51 -0.42
N GLY A 557 -19.92 49.64 -1.01
CA GLY A 557 -21.19 49.43 -0.31
C GLY A 557 -21.36 47.98 0.15
N TRP A 558 -21.00 47.04 -0.73
CA TRP A 558 -21.00 45.61 -0.39
C TRP A 558 -19.98 45.30 0.70
N THR A 559 -18.78 45.88 0.61
CA THR A 559 -17.71 45.67 1.62
C THR A 559 -18.17 46.11 2.99
N PHE A 560 -18.79 47.29 3.09
CA PHE A 560 -19.35 47.80 4.34
C PHE A 560 -20.41 46.86 4.93
N ALA A 561 -21.37 46.42 4.13
CA ALA A 561 -22.42 45.50 4.58
C ALA A 561 -21.84 44.13 4.99
N TRP A 562 -20.86 43.62 4.25
CA TRP A 562 -20.16 42.38 4.59
C TRP A 562 -19.45 42.49 5.94
N LEU A 563 -18.76 43.60 6.23
CA LEU A 563 -18.09 43.80 7.52
C LEU A 563 -19.08 43.89 8.70
N LYS A 564 -20.31 44.35 8.47
CA LYS A 564 -21.36 44.44 9.48
C LYS A 564 -21.96 43.07 9.83
N ASP A 565 -22.20 42.24 8.82
CA ASP A 565 -22.78 40.90 9.01
C ASP A 565 -22.49 39.95 7.84
N PRO A 566 -21.33 39.26 7.86
CA PRO A 566 -20.96 38.32 6.80
C PRO A 566 -21.97 37.18 6.62
N SER A 567 -22.61 36.74 7.73
CA SER A 567 -23.48 35.57 7.78
C SER A 567 -24.80 35.76 7.04
N LYS A 568 -25.27 37.02 6.91
CA LYS A 568 -26.45 37.37 6.12
C LYS A 568 -26.26 37.09 4.63
N TYR A 569 -25.08 37.41 4.10
CA TYR A 569 -24.78 37.17 2.69
C TYR A 569 -24.35 35.72 2.43
N PHE A 570 -23.54 35.13 3.32
CA PHE A 570 -23.11 33.75 3.18
C PHE A 570 -23.15 33.04 4.54
N HIS A 571 -24.22 32.28 4.77
CA HIS A 571 -24.46 31.61 6.05
C HIS A 571 -23.32 30.68 6.48
N ALA A 572 -22.65 30.00 5.53
CA ALA A 572 -21.52 29.10 5.78
C ALA A 572 -20.14 29.80 5.69
N THR A 573 -20.09 31.12 5.93
CA THR A 573 -18.84 31.89 5.97
C THR A 573 -18.04 31.59 7.23
N ASN A 574 -16.70 31.50 7.09
CA ASN A 574 -15.79 31.37 8.22
C ASN A 574 -15.50 32.72 8.91
N MET A 575 -15.93 33.85 8.31
CA MET A 575 -15.69 35.17 8.88
C MET A 575 -16.73 35.46 9.98
N PRO A 576 -16.30 35.64 11.25
CA PRO A 576 -17.22 35.95 12.34
C PRO A 576 -17.79 37.37 12.20
N ASN A 577 -18.91 37.62 12.87
CA ASN A 577 -19.38 39.00 13.06
C ASN A 577 -18.44 39.69 14.07
N LEU A 578 -17.68 40.67 13.57
CA LEU A 578 -16.70 41.43 14.37
C LEU A 578 -17.36 42.50 15.26
N ARG A 579 -18.70 42.63 15.23
CA ARG A 579 -19.51 43.57 16.02
C ARG A 579 -19.08 45.03 15.87
N LEU A 580 -18.59 45.39 14.67
CA LEU A 580 -18.19 46.75 14.36
C LEU A 580 -19.39 47.71 14.38
N SER A 581 -19.19 48.89 14.96
CA SER A 581 -20.09 50.02 14.76
C SER A 581 -20.11 50.46 13.29
N ASP A 582 -21.11 51.24 12.90
CA ASP A 582 -21.20 51.75 11.53
C ASP A 582 -19.99 52.63 11.17
N LYS A 583 -19.49 53.41 12.12
CA LYS A 583 -18.30 54.24 11.90
C LYS A 583 -17.04 53.40 11.70
N GLU A 584 -16.86 52.37 12.51
CA GLU A 584 -15.71 51.45 12.40
C GLU A 584 -15.76 50.65 11.10
N ALA A 585 -16.93 50.15 10.70
CA ALA A 585 -17.12 49.46 9.43
C ALA A 585 -16.87 50.39 8.24
N ALA A 586 -17.26 51.67 8.32
CA ALA A 586 -16.98 52.67 7.29
C ALA A 586 -15.48 52.97 7.20
N ASP A 587 -14.80 53.15 8.33
CA ASP A 587 -13.35 53.41 8.41
C ASP A 587 -12.55 52.23 7.82
N ALA A 588 -12.86 50.99 8.25
CA ALA A 588 -12.28 49.79 7.69
C ALA A 588 -12.53 49.69 6.18
N THR A 589 -13.75 49.95 5.73
CA THR A 589 -14.09 49.95 4.30
C THR A 589 -13.24 50.96 3.53
N ALA A 590 -13.14 52.19 4.02
CA ALA A 590 -12.34 53.25 3.41
C ALA A 590 -10.86 52.81 3.26
N TYR A 591 -10.28 52.20 4.30
CA TYR A 591 -8.94 51.64 4.23
C TYR A 591 -8.81 50.51 3.20
N LEU A 592 -9.71 49.51 3.23
CA LEU A 592 -9.66 48.38 2.29
C LEU A 592 -9.79 48.82 0.82
N MET A 593 -10.54 49.89 0.55
CA MET A 593 -10.66 50.46 -0.79
C MET A 593 -9.36 51.12 -1.27
N THR A 594 -8.46 51.52 -0.38
CA THR A 594 -7.11 52.01 -0.75
C THR A 594 -6.18 50.89 -1.21
N LEU A 595 -6.47 49.64 -0.87
CA LEU A 595 -5.66 48.48 -1.23
C LEU A 595 -5.92 48.09 -2.68
N LYS A 596 -5.35 48.84 -3.62
CA LYS A 596 -5.47 48.61 -5.06
C LYS A 596 -4.43 47.62 -5.58
N HIS A 597 -4.74 47.01 -6.71
CA HIS A 597 -3.82 46.16 -7.46
C HIS A 597 -2.73 47.03 -8.13
N PRO A 598 -1.44 46.64 -8.08
CA PRO A 598 -0.35 47.48 -8.60
C PRO A 598 -0.48 47.75 -10.11
N ASP A 599 -0.87 46.74 -10.90
CA ASP A 599 -1.06 46.89 -12.35
C ASP A 599 -2.42 47.47 -12.76
N LYS A 600 -3.11 48.17 -11.84
CA LYS A 600 -4.41 48.83 -12.10
C LYS A 600 -5.42 47.90 -12.76
N PHE A 601 -5.59 46.69 -12.20
CA PHE A 601 -6.45 45.64 -12.77
C PHE A 601 -7.89 46.11 -13.01
N GLU A 602 -8.39 47.05 -12.19
CA GLU A 602 -9.70 47.68 -12.32
C GLU A 602 -9.87 48.55 -13.58
N GLU A 603 -8.78 48.97 -14.23
CA GLU A 603 -8.82 49.76 -15.47
C GLU A 603 -8.99 48.87 -16.72
N ARG A 604 -8.81 47.54 -16.59
CA ARG A 604 -8.93 46.61 -17.72
C ARG A 604 -10.38 46.41 -18.12
N LYS A 605 -10.71 46.71 -19.37
CA LYS A 605 -12.08 46.61 -19.90
C LYS A 605 -12.37 45.26 -20.56
N THR A 606 -13.60 44.79 -20.40
CA THR A 606 -14.14 43.71 -21.23
C THR A 606 -14.14 44.17 -22.70
N PRO A 607 -13.69 43.33 -23.66
CA PRO A 607 -13.76 43.67 -25.07
C PRO A 607 -15.20 43.96 -25.50
N GLU A 608 -15.38 44.92 -26.40
CA GLU A 608 -16.69 45.18 -27.00
C GLU A 608 -17.06 44.03 -27.94
N LEU A 609 -18.35 43.69 -27.98
CA LEU A 609 -18.88 42.62 -28.83
C LEU A 609 -19.09 43.16 -30.26
N ASP A 610 -17.98 43.32 -30.98
CA ASP A 610 -17.97 43.77 -32.37
C ASP A 610 -18.56 42.72 -33.34
N ASP A 611 -18.67 43.08 -34.62
CA ASP A 611 -19.21 42.19 -35.66
C ASP A 611 -18.45 40.85 -35.79
N THR A 612 -17.16 40.84 -35.44
CA THR A 612 -16.33 39.64 -35.48
C THR A 612 -16.70 38.71 -34.34
N LEU A 613 -16.77 39.22 -33.11
CA LEU A 613 -17.14 38.44 -31.93
C LEU A 613 -18.62 38.05 -31.95
N MET A 614 -19.50 38.87 -32.53
CA MET A 614 -20.90 38.48 -32.78
C MET A 614 -21.00 37.24 -33.68
N LYS A 615 -20.23 37.17 -34.76
CA LYS A 615 -20.17 35.98 -35.62
C LYS A 615 -19.62 34.77 -34.88
N VAL A 616 -18.60 34.96 -34.04
CA VAL A 616 -18.02 33.88 -33.22
C VAL A 616 -19.01 33.40 -32.16
N LEU A 617 -19.78 34.29 -31.54
CA LEU A 617 -20.85 33.97 -30.60
C LEU A 617 -21.91 33.09 -31.29
N ASP A 618 -22.40 33.52 -32.44
CA ASP A 618 -23.39 32.76 -33.22
C ASP A 618 -22.85 31.39 -33.63
N GLY A 619 -21.64 31.35 -34.18
CA GLY A 619 -20.97 30.09 -34.56
C GLY A 619 -20.81 29.15 -33.36
N THR A 620 -20.43 29.67 -32.20
CA THR A 620 -20.25 28.88 -30.98
C THR A 620 -21.58 28.30 -30.49
N ILE A 621 -22.66 29.08 -30.50
CA ILE A 621 -23.99 28.59 -30.12
C ILE A 621 -24.46 27.50 -31.08
N ILE A 622 -24.26 27.71 -32.39
CA ILE A 622 -24.61 26.73 -33.41
C ILE A 622 -23.82 25.44 -33.17
N ASP A 623 -22.51 25.49 -32.93
CA ASP A 623 -21.68 24.31 -32.63
C ASP A 623 -22.24 23.49 -31.48
N PHE A 624 -22.60 24.12 -30.35
CA PHE A 624 -23.24 23.41 -29.24
C PHE A 624 -24.60 22.78 -29.61
N LYS A 625 -25.37 23.44 -30.47
CA LYS A 625 -26.69 22.95 -30.91
C LYS A 625 -26.61 21.81 -31.94
N LYS A 626 -25.52 21.71 -32.72
CA LYS A 626 -25.34 20.65 -33.74
C LYS A 626 -25.40 19.24 -33.18
N GLY A 627 -25.05 19.06 -31.90
CA GLY A 627 -25.18 17.77 -31.23
C GLY A 627 -26.64 17.30 -31.02
N GLN A 628 -27.63 18.18 -31.23
CA GLN A 628 -29.04 17.92 -30.96
C GLN A 628 -29.96 18.17 -32.17
N MET A 629 -29.53 18.97 -33.14
CA MET A 629 -30.34 19.36 -34.29
C MET A 629 -29.46 19.63 -35.53
N SER A 630 -30.09 19.77 -36.70
CA SER A 630 -29.37 20.09 -37.93
C SER A 630 -28.75 21.50 -37.89
N MET A 631 -27.71 21.71 -38.70
CA MET A 631 -27.06 23.00 -38.92
C MET A 631 -28.05 24.13 -39.19
N ALA A 632 -29.02 23.90 -40.08
CA ALA A 632 -29.99 24.90 -40.49
C ALA A 632 -30.94 25.28 -39.35
N GLN A 633 -31.41 24.29 -38.59
CA GLN A 633 -32.24 24.52 -37.40
C GLN A 633 -31.48 25.27 -36.31
N ALA A 634 -30.22 24.90 -36.08
CA ALA A 634 -29.35 25.58 -35.12
C ALA A 634 -29.12 27.04 -35.50
N ALA A 635 -28.85 27.32 -36.77
CA ALA A 635 -28.68 28.69 -37.28
C ALA A 635 -29.95 29.52 -37.17
N ASP A 636 -31.10 28.99 -37.60
CA ASP A 636 -32.41 29.66 -37.51
C ASP A 636 -32.75 30.02 -36.06
N GLN A 637 -32.64 29.07 -35.14
CA GLN A 637 -32.92 29.35 -33.73
C GLN A 637 -31.95 30.35 -33.12
N THR A 638 -30.68 30.33 -33.52
CA THR A 638 -29.67 31.28 -33.01
C THR A 638 -29.92 32.68 -33.54
N GLY A 639 -30.31 32.82 -34.81
CA GLY A 639 -30.66 34.11 -35.42
C GLY A 639 -31.87 34.79 -34.78
N LYS A 640 -32.78 34.03 -34.16
CA LYS A 640 -33.96 34.54 -33.45
C LYS A 640 -33.68 35.10 -32.06
N LEU A 641 -32.50 34.83 -31.47
CA LEU A 641 -32.15 35.27 -30.13
C LEU A 641 -31.62 36.70 -30.13
N SER A 642 -31.99 37.49 -29.11
CA SER A 642 -31.34 38.77 -28.87
C SER A 642 -29.87 38.56 -28.45
N GLN A 643 -29.04 39.60 -28.57
CA GLN A 643 -27.64 39.53 -28.11
C GLN A 643 -27.54 39.08 -26.64
N LYS A 644 -28.43 39.60 -25.78
CA LYS A 644 -28.47 39.22 -24.37
C LYS A 644 -28.84 37.75 -24.20
N ASP A 645 -29.86 37.27 -24.91
CA ASP A 645 -30.30 35.87 -24.82
C ASP A 645 -29.24 34.90 -25.36
N LYS A 646 -28.50 35.29 -26.40
CA LYS A 646 -27.34 34.54 -26.90
C LYS A 646 -26.28 34.37 -25.82
N LEU A 647 -25.91 35.46 -25.13
CA LEU A 647 -24.93 35.44 -24.05
C LEU A 647 -25.42 34.62 -22.84
N LEU A 648 -26.68 34.78 -22.43
CA LEU A 648 -27.28 34.00 -21.35
C LEU A 648 -27.27 32.50 -21.64
N TRP A 649 -27.72 32.12 -22.83
CA TRP A 649 -27.73 30.74 -23.26
C TRP A 649 -26.31 30.15 -23.30
N LEU A 650 -25.35 30.90 -23.87
CA LEU A 650 -23.97 30.45 -23.96
C LEU A 650 -23.34 30.32 -22.57
N GLY A 651 -23.61 31.26 -21.67
CA GLY A 651 -23.12 31.24 -20.30
C GLY A 651 -23.61 30.04 -19.50
N GLU A 652 -24.88 29.68 -19.63
CA GLU A 652 -25.43 28.47 -19.03
C GLU A 652 -24.69 27.21 -19.52
N LYS A 653 -24.42 27.12 -20.84
CA LYS A 653 -23.62 26.02 -21.40
C LYS A 653 -22.19 26.03 -20.91
N ALA A 654 -21.58 27.21 -20.78
CA ALA A 654 -20.22 27.36 -20.26
C ALA A 654 -20.11 26.89 -18.78
N VAL A 655 -21.10 27.21 -17.93
CA VAL A 655 -21.15 26.70 -16.54
C VAL A 655 -21.15 25.18 -16.51
N ASN A 656 -21.95 24.55 -17.38
CA ASN A 656 -22.05 23.10 -17.46
C ASN A 656 -20.74 22.48 -17.96
N GLN A 657 -20.23 22.97 -19.10
CA GLN A 657 -19.04 22.43 -19.76
C GLN A 657 -17.80 22.55 -18.87
N MET A 658 -17.62 23.68 -18.18
CA MET A 658 -16.45 23.93 -17.33
C MET A 658 -16.63 23.40 -15.90
N GLY A 659 -17.81 22.89 -15.55
CA GLY A 659 -18.07 22.30 -14.23
C GLY A 659 -18.00 23.28 -13.08
N CYS A 660 -18.29 24.57 -13.30
CA CYS A 660 -18.14 25.63 -12.29
C CYS A 660 -18.93 25.33 -11.01
N PHE A 661 -20.07 24.63 -11.14
CA PHE A 661 -20.95 24.22 -10.06
C PHE A 661 -20.33 23.21 -9.08
N GLY A 662 -19.28 22.51 -9.49
CA GLY A 662 -18.51 21.61 -8.62
C GLY A 662 -17.74 22.38 -7.54
N CYS A 663 -17.37 23.64 -7.82
CA CYS A 663 -16.68 24.51 -6.89
C CYS A 663 -17.57 25.62 -6.32
N HIS A 664 -18.59 26.07 -7.06
CA HIS A 664 -19.39 27.23 -6.71
C HIS A 664 -20.87 26.88 -6.49
N ASP A 665 -21.54 27.66 -5.65
CA ASP A 665 -23.00 27.66 -5.61
C ASP A 665 -23.54 28.56 -6.74
N ILE A 666 -24.27 27.93 -7.65
CA ILE A 666 -24.82 28.53 -8.87
C ILE A 666 -26.24 28.01 -8.98
N LYS A 667 -27.20 28.92 -9.13
CA LYS A 667 -28.61 28.57 -9.14
C LYS A 667 -28.93 27.79 -10.39
N THR A 668 -29.77 26.76 -10.24
CA THR A 668 -30.15 25.72 -11.21
C THR A 668 -29.13 24.59 -11.39
N PHE A 669 -27.95 24.68 -10.79
CA PHE A 669 -26.88 23.68 -10.92
C PHE A 669 -26.55 22.93 -9.62
N GLU A 670 -27.32 23.14 -8.55
CA GLU A 670 -27.03 22.59 -7.21
C GLU A 670 -27.00 21.06 -7.17
N LYS A 671 -27.74 20.40 -8.07
CA LYS A 671 -27.85 18.94 -8.16
C LYS A 671 -27.15 18.36 -9.39
N THR A 672 -26.39 19.17 -10.13
CA THR A 672 -25.73 18.72 -11.36
C THR A 672 -24.59 17.76 -11.03
N LYS A 673 -24.49 16.65 -11.77
CA LYS A 673 -23.45 15.63 -11.59
C LYS A 673 -22.06 16.18 -11.92
N LYS A 674 -21.06 15.70 -11.18
CA LYS A 674 -19.64 16.02 -11.39
C LYS A 674 -19.19 15.65 -12.81
N ILE A 675 -18.30 16.45 -13.41
CA ILE A 675 -17.89 16.33 -14.82
C ILE A 675 -16.63 15.49 -15.07
N GLY A 676 -15.85 15.21 -14.02
CA GLY A 676 -14.57 14.52 -14.07
C GLY A 676 -14.71 13.01 -13.88
N ALA A 677 -13.70 12.27 -14.35
CA ALA A 677 -13.62 10.83 -14.16
C ALA A 677 -13.54 10.46 -12.66
N GLU A 678 -14.07 9.32 -12.28
CA GLU A 678 -13.93 8.81 -10.90
C GLU A 678 -12.44 8.50 -10.57
N LEU A 679 -11.99 8.91 -9.38
CA LEU A 679 -10.60 8.73 -8.93
C LEU A 679 -10.43 7.70 -7.81
N THR A 680 -11.52 7.08 -7.34
CA THR A 680 -11.52 6.05 -6.29
C THR A 680 -12.39 4.86 -6.69
N GLY A 681 -12.15 3.68 -6.12
CA GLY A 681 -12.92 2.47 -6.43
C GLY A 681 -12.34 1.64 -7.59
N SER A 682 -12.99 0.52 -7.90
CA SER A 682 -12.50 -0.49 -8.85
C SER A 682 -12.35 0.01 -10.28
N ASN A 683 -13.16 1.01 -10.69
CA ASN A 683 -13.12 1.64 -12.01
C ASN A 683 -12.40 3.00 -12.03
N SER A 684 -11.67 3.34 -10.96
CA SER A 684 -10.96 4.60 -10.86
C SER A 684 -9.90 4.78 -11.94
N THR A 685 -9.55 6.03 -12.23
CA THR A 685 -8.38 6.33 -13.08
C THR A 685 -7.10 5.65 -12.58
N GLY A 686 -6.94 5.45 -11.26
CA GLY A 686 -5.76 4.80 -10.69
C GLY A 686 -5.67 3.28 -10.94
N THR A 687 -6.82 2.60 -11.10
CA THR A 687 -6.89 1.15 -11.33
C THR A 687 -6.99 0.77 -12.80
N LYS A 688 -7.28 1.72 -13.69
CA LYS A 688 -7.32 1.50 -15.13
C LYS A 688 -5.97 1.03 -15.65
N ASP A 689 -6.01 0.09 -16.59
CA ASP A 689 -4.83 -0.30 -17.34
C ASP A 689 -4.28 0.86 -18.18
N ILE A 690 -2.97 0.90 -18.39
CA ILE A 690 -2.31 1.96 -19.17
C ILE A 690 -2.84 2.06 -20.60
N THR A 691 -3.20 0.93 -21.22
CA THR A 691 -3.76 0.91 -22.57
C THR A 691 -5.09 1.66 -22.69
N LYS A 692 -5.74 1.94 -21.55
CA LYS A 692 -6.98 2.73 -21.46
C LYS A 692 -6.72 4.23 -21.27
N PHE A 693 -5.47 4.65 -21.14
CA PHE A 693 -5.09 6.06 -21.09
C PHE A 693 -4.88 6.60 -22.50
N ASP A 694 -5.45 7.78 -22.75
CA ASP A 694 -5.29 8.46 -24.01
C ASP A 694 -4.05 9.38 -23.98
N PHE A 695 -3.08 9.08 -24.84
CA PHE A 695 -1.81 9.79 -24.94
C PHE A 695 -1.78 10.89 -26.02
N GLY A 696 -2.88 11.17 -26.71
CA GLY A 696 -2.80 12.22 -27.75
C GLY A 696 -1.94 11.78 -28.94
N PHE A 697 -1.21 12.74 -29.50
CA PHE A 697 -0.04 12.51 -30.36
C PHE A 697 1.28 12.66 -29.58
N ARG A 698 1.23 12.62 -28.24
CA ARG A 698 2.40 12.73 -27.36
C ARG A 698 3.08 11.35 -27.23
N HIS A 699 3.46 10.77 -28.37
CA HIS A 699 4.06 9.44 -28.41
C HIS A 699 5.39 9.36 -27.67
N GLU A 700 6.07 10.47 -27.43
CA GLU A 700 7.25 10.51 -26.55
C GLU A 700 6.90 10.24 -25.07
N LEU A 701 5.65 10.46 -24.64
CA LEU A 701 5.15 10.01 -23.33
C LEU A 701 4.74 8.53 -23.34
N GLN A 702 4.51 7.97 -24.53
CA GLN A 702 4.14 6.57 -24.73
C GLN A 702 5.36 5.66 -25.02
N HIS A 703 6.41 6.20 -25.64
CA HIS A 703 7.55 5.48 -26.22
C HIS A 703 8.91 6.18 -25.98
N GLY A 704 8.95 7.30 -25.24
CA GLY A 704 10.20 8.01 -24.97
C GLY A 704 11.20 7.12 -24.25
N HIS A 705 12.50 7.40 -24.45
CA HIS A 705 13.67 6.65 -23.94
C HIS A 705 13.79 6.54 -22.39
N HIS A 706 12.71 6.82 -21.65
CA HIS A 706 12.57 6.59 -20.22
C HIS A 706 11.83 5.27 -19.97
N PRO A 707 12.51 4.23 -19.51
CA PRO A 707 11.91 3.00 -19.12
C PRO A 707 11.38 3.21 -17.69
N LEU A 708 10.10 3.50 -17.61
CA LEU A 708 9.14 2.90 -16.69
C LEU A 708 8.01 2.48 -17.62
N PRO A 709 7.41 1.28 -17.49
CA PRO A 709 6.58 0.76 -18.57
C PRO A 709 5.36 1.69 -18.76
N ASN A 710 5.40 2.51 -19.80
CA ASN A 710 4.34 3.38 -20.33
C ASN A 710 3.58 4.13 -19.23
N ASP A 711 4.11 5.27 -18.78
CA ASP A 711 3.87 5.67 -17.41
C ASP A 711 2.45 6.27 -17.15
N LYS A 712 1.78 5.76 -16.11
CA LYS A 712 0.58 6.43 -15.55
C LYS A 712 0.97 7.70 -14.80
N ILE A 713 2.16 7.73 -14.19
CA ILE A 713 2.58 8.77 -13.25
C ILE A 713 2.92 10.09 -13.96
N ASN A 714 3.80 10.08 -14.95
CA ASN A 714 4.02 11.18 -15.88
C ASN A 714 2.81 11.47 -16.79
N TRP A 715 1.94 10.51 -17.16
CA TRP A 715 0.64 10.89 -17.76
C TRP A 715 -0.13 11.80 -16.80
N VAL A 716 -0.24 11.41 -15.52
CA VAL A 716 -0.88 12.23 -14.48
C VAL A 716 -0.13 13.55 -14.27
N ARG A 717 1.21 13.56 -14.22
CA ARG A 717 2.00 14.80 -14.09
C ARG A 717 1.80 15.72 -15.28
N ALA A 718 1.82 15.20 -16.50
CA ALA A 718 1.57 15.96 -17.72
C ALA A 718 0.16 16.53 -17.72
N LYS A 719 -0.83 15.74 -17.31
CA LYS A 719 -2.22 16.17 -17.15
C LYS A 719 -2.37 17.27 -16.09
N LEU A 720 -1.67 17.18 -14.96
CA LEU A 720 -1.70 18.19 -13.89
C LEU A 720 -0.96 19.47 -14.27
N ALA A 721 0.17 19.35 -14.98
CA ALA A 721 0.97 20.49 -15.42
C ALA A 721 0.28 21.25 -16.56
N GLU A 722 -0.25 20.53 -17.54
CA GLU A 722 -0.86 21.08 -18.72
C GLU A 722 -2.09 20.25 -19.17
N PRO A 723 -3.28 20.54 -18.61
CA PRO A 723 -4.45 19.68 -18.75
C PRO A 723 -4.95 19.40 -20.16
N ARG A 724 -4.68 20.30 -21.12
CA ARG A 724 -5.05 20.14 -22.54
C ARG A 724 -3.91 19.65 -23.42
N THR A 725 -2.83 19.14 -22.83
CA THR A 725 -1.65 18.73 -23.59
C THR A 725 -1.92 17.63 -24.63
N PHE A 726 -2.92 16.77 -24.39
CA PHE A 726 -3.27 15.67 -25.29
C PHE A 726 -4.22 16.07 -26.44
N ASP A 727 -4.72 17.31 -26.46
CA ASP A 727 -5.55 17.83 -27.56
C ASP A 727 -4.69 18.30 -28.75
N GLY A 728 -3.39 18.49 -28.56
CA GLY A 728 -2.46 19.01 -29.57
C GLY A 728 -2.40 18.13 -30.82
N GLY A 729 -2.47 18.75 -32.00
CA GLY A 729 -2.41 18.08 -33.30
C GLY A 729 -3.69 17.32 -33.71
N ARG A 730 -4.73 17.26 -32.85
CA ARG A 730 -5.98 16.55 -33.14
C ARG A 730 -7.05 17.49 -33.70
N ILE A 731 -7.83 16.96 -34.65
CA ILE A 731 -9.05 17.61 -35.14
C ILE A 731 -10.19 17.25 -34.19
N VAL A 732 -10.30 17.98 -33.08
CA VAL A 732 -11.37 17.83 -32.08
C VAL A 732 -12.16 19.12 -31.98
N ALA A 733 -13.48 19.02 -32.07
CA ALA A 733 -14.40 20.13 -31.85
C ALA A 733 -14.15 20.75 -30.47
N TYR A 734 -14.30 22.07 -30.35
CA TYR A 734 -13.92 22.78 -29.12
C TYR A 734 -14.66 22.26 -27.88
N GLU A 735 -15.93 21.89 -28.03
CA GLU A 735 -16.81 21.34 -27.00
C GLU A 735 -16.38 19.96 -26.46
N ASP A 736 -15.62 19.21 -27.27
CA ASP A 736 -15.13 17.85 -26.96
C ASP A 736 -13.69 17.83 -26.45
N ARG A 737 -13.00 18.98 -26.46
CA ARG A 737 -11.66 19.12 -25.89
C ARG A 737 -11.64 18.88 -24.39
N LEU A 738 -10.46 18.59 -23.86
CA LEU A 738 -10.26 18.31 -22.44
C LEU A 738 -10.70 19.50 -21.57
N ARG A 739 -11.50 19.21 -20.54
CA ARG A 739 -12.22 20.21 -19.72
C ARG A 739 -11.55 20.57 -18.41
N MET A 740 -10.50 19.83 -18.01
CA MET A 740 -9.81 20.06 -16.74
C MET A 740 -9.11 21.44 -16.78
N PRO A 741 -9.35 22.31 -15.78
CA PRO A 741 -8.76 23.65 -15.74
C PRO A 741 -7.31 23.60 -15.23
N LYS A 742 -6.54 24.66 -15.45
CA LYS A 742 -5.12 24.74 -15.05
C LYS A 742 -4.98 25.26 -13.62
N PHE A 743 -4.48 24.40 -12.72
CA PHE A 743 -4.34 24.68 -11.29
C PHE A 743 -3.01 25.33 -10.89
N ASN A 744 -2.06 25.49 -11.83
CA ASN A 744 -0.73 26.08 -11.60
C ASN A 744 0.01 25.49 -10.39
N LEU A 745 -0.11 24.16 -10.22
CA LEU A 745 0.58 23.44 -9.15
C LEU A 745 2.10 23.54 -9.37
N THR A 746 2.84 23.94 -8.34
CA THR A 746 4.31 23.98 -8.41
C THR A 746 4.90 22.57 -8.45
N THR A 747 6.15 22.44 -8.90
CA THR A 747 6.88 21.17 -8.93
C THR A 747 6.97 20.48 -7.55
N ARG A 748 6.88 21.23 -6.44
CA ARG A 748 6.78 20.67 -5.07
C ARG A 748 5.43 19.99 -4.78
N CYS A 749 4.34 20.43 -5.42
CA CYS A 749 3.01 19.82 -5.30
C CYS A 749 2.83 18.65 -6.29
N SER A 750 3.55 18.65 -7.41
CA SER A 750 3.52 17.55 -8.40
C SER A 750 4.54 16.44 -8.12
N CYS A 751 5.56 16.72 -7.31
CA CYS A 751 6.51 15.75 -6.81
C CYS A 751 6.39 15.62 -5.30
N ALA A 752 5.83 14.50 -4.82
CA ALA A 752 5.95 14.02 -3.44
C ALA A 752 7.41 13.74 -2.99
N ALA A 753 8.39 14.22 -3.75
CA ALA A 753 9.81 13.98 -3.58
C ALA A 753 10.57 15.30 -3.74
N CYS A 754 10.60 16.13 -2.68
CA CYS A 754 11.68 17.07 -2.40
C CYS A 754 11.47 17.80 -1.06
N ARG A 755 11.68 17.08 0.05
CA ARG A 755 12.07 17.70 1.34
C ARG A 755 13.57 17.48 1.54
N THR A 756 14.40 18.25 0.84
CA THR A 756 15.79 18.50 1.26
C THR A 756 16.17 19.93 0.91
N ARG A 757 15.92 20.85 1.84
CA ARG A 757 16.79 21.96 2.25
C ARG A 757 16.08 22.74 3.37
N LYS A 758 16.69 22.72 4.58
CA LYS A 758 16.48 23.68 5.67
C LYS A 758 17.16 25.02 5.31
N PRO A 759 16.88 26.11 6.05
CA PRO A 759 15.63 26.55 6.65
C PRO A 759 14.78 27.33 5.63
#